data_AF-A0A1F9FXL0-F1
#
_entry.id   AF-A0A1F9FXL0-F1
#
_cell.length_a   1.000
_cell.length_b   1.000
_cell.length_c   1.000
_cell.angle_alpha   90.00
_cell.angle_beta   90.00
_cell.angle_gamma   90.00
#
_symmetry.space_group_name_H-M   'P 1'
#
loop_
_entity.id
_entity.type
_entity.pdbx_description
1 polymer ?
#
loop_
_entity_poly.entity_id
_entity_poly.type
_entity_poly.pdbx_seq_one_letter_code
_entity_poly.pdbx_strand_id
1 'polypeptide(L)'
;MTGSIERWREQGLLLVALICFFFSGAAGLIYEVVWTRMLTQIFGNTTYAIATVLSAFMAGLALGSYSFGRIADRGKNDFLLYGILEAGVGVYGFLVPWLFALGQRLYIPLYGLNDSTPFLFNLLLFVLSFFLLVVPTLLMGATLPVLSRFFVRSFAQLGRRVGDLYATNTMGAVLGCGFAGYYLIPALGMRATVYTAAGVNLLIAVTILIIDRVRRQEGAEPRQAVAAEEKPEAGAGAAPSRLGWLLLLGFGLSGFSALVYENAWTRALTLVIGSSVYSFTTMLLTFLVGLALGGFLYARLMGKREVQVSTFGAIELWVGVTALATIPLFEKLPLIFLRLLHAFGDSFSFFLTIQVLLSGLVMLVPTLLLGMTFPMVARLFTQSIYRVGSSVGISYAANTVGAIVGAFAGGFIFIPLLGVQNSILLAVIVNLVTGWVLIVGDPQLPKVSRFALGVVVLIAVILIPIKTPRWDRFVLTSGVTIYNDRYESLPTTSLRLEEMRRDEMIYYREGLTATVSVHRIGKDYIYFKTNGKIDGSHGDALSQLMTGYIPLLFHPEGERAAVIGLGSGMTAKAVGAFPLREIEVLEIEPAMADVTRFFHDKNGKILEDRRVRLVPTDGRNYIVASPKLYDVITAEPSNPWIAGIANLYTREFYEVVKSKLKEDGIFAQWFHNYSMSPDDFRMVFRTFGEAFPHVSVWGMKESDFLMLGSKKEQVFRYPMLQEIFSKNQTLREDFQELGLSDVYGILGFYRMGKEEMMKFSEGAGLNTDDGAQLEFSAPRNLRRSTADLNRKLMGPFLVDAPWLNSDSIKIPAAMRHYYLAQAHEANGWNDQALEEINRALRLDPSQADFYVLKTKVLLAEEKSGEAATAALAALARSRQTIGPILRASEEFYLPEAKLVYSKTIQMGTQEIIPYLGLGNIDLHARDFKGAEKWFSAARRLRPEHPAVLLAWGRLMLAKGEAEKAREFLEGSKQKGEESGTLYGALGDSYFKLARWEDAADSYARAVRYRKKNNEWRRALGVSLAKTGKVREAEEKFREVLALSSADSEAWHELRKLGKRY
;
A
#
# COMPACT_ATOMS: atom_id res chain seq x y z
N MET A 1 17.98 -17.14 60.23
CA MET A 1 17.46 -18.12 59.25
C MET A 1 16.02 -17.83 58.82
N THR A 2 15.12 -17.44 59.72
CA THR A 2 13.72 -17.07 59.39
C THR A 2 13.59 -15.92 58.39
N GLY A 3 14.35 -14.83 58.57
CA GLY A 3 14.33 -13.68 57.63
C GLY A 3 14.93 -13.93 56.24
N SER A 4 15.73 -14.98 56.03
CA SER A 4 16.17 -15.39 54.69
C SER A 4 15.09 -16.20 53.98
N ILE A 5 14.42 -17.12 54.69
CA ILE A 5 13.34 -17.96 54.14
C ILE A 5 12.13 -17.11 53.70
N GLU A 6 11.75 -16.09 54.48
CA GLU A 6 10.68 -15.16 54.10
C GLU A 6 11.04 -14.32 52.87
N ARG A 7 12.28 -13.82 52.77
CA ARG A 7 12.75 -13.12 51.57
C ARG A 7 12.75 -14.02 50.32
N TRP A 8 13.14 -15.29 50.46
CA TRP A 8 13.08 -16.26 49.37
C TRP A 8 11.63 -16.55 48.93
N ARG A 9 10.70 -16.70 49.87
CA ARG A 9 9.26 -16.87 49.59
C ARG A 9 8.65 -15.66 48.89
N GLU A 10 9.01 -14.45 49.31
CA GLU A 10 8.51 -13.21 48.68
C GLU A 10 9.07 -12.97 47.28
N GLN A 11 10.36 -13.24 47.08
CA GLN A 11 10.97 -13.18 45.75
C GLN A 11 10.39 -14.24 44.82
N GLY A 12 10.11 -15.44 45.34
CA GLY A 12 9.39 -16.49 44.60
C GLY A 12 7.98 -16.07 44.18
N LEU A 13 7.19 -15.49 45.10
CA LEU A 13 5.84 -15.01 44.79
C LEU A 13 5.84 -13.90 43.73
N LEU A 14 6.78 -12.95 43.84
CA LEU A 14 6.96 -11.91 42.84
C LEU A 14 7.36 -12.50 41.48
N LEU A 15 8.29 -13.45 41.44
CA LEU A 15 8.70 -14.09 40.19
C LEU A 15 7.51 -14.78 39.52
N VAL A 16 6.70 -15.52 40.27
CA VAL A 16 5.50 -16.16 39.70
C VAL A 16 4.51 -15.13 39.19
N ALA A 17 4.29 -14.05 39.93
CA ALA A 17 3.40 -12.98 39.47
C ALA A 17 3.93 -12.30 38.20
N LEU A 18 5.23 -12.06 38.10
CA LEU A 18 5.86 -11.52 36.89
C LEU A 18 5.72 -12.47 35.70
N ILE A 19 5.89 -13.79 35.89
CA ILE A 19 5.67 -14.79 34.85
C ILE A 19 4.20 -14.80 34.42
N CYS A 20 3.26 -14.83 35.38
CA CYS A 20 1.84 -14.76 35.09
C CYS A 20 1.48 -13.47 34.35
N PHE A 21 2.04 -12.34 34.76
CA PHE A 21 1.76 -11.03 34.17
C PHE A 21 2.39 -10.85 32.79
N PHE A 22 3.53 -11.49 32.54
CA PHE A 22 4.10 -11.64 31.20
C PHE A 22 3.15 -12.40 30.26
N PHE A 23 2.66 -13.57 30.69
CA PHE A 23 1.72 -14.35 29.86
C PHE A 23 0.35 -13.68 29.73
N SER A 24 -0.10 -12.93 30.75
CA SER A 24 -1.29 -12.09 30.67
C SER A 24 -1.12 -11.00 29.62
N GLY A 25 0.01 -10.29 29.61
CA GLY A 25 0.35 -9.32 28.57
C GLY A 25 0.41 -9.94 27.18
N ALA A 26 0.97 -11.15 27.05
CA ALA A 26 0.99 -11.90 25.79
C ALA A 26 -0.42 -12.24 25.30
N ALA A 27 -1.27 -12.80 26.16
CA ALA A 27 -2.67 -13.08 25.84
C ALA A 27 -3.43 -11.80 25.46
N GLY A 28 -3.18 -10.70 26.18
CA GLY A 28 -3.79 -9.40 25.92
C GLY A 28 -3.55 -8.87 24.52
N LEU A 29 -2.30 -8.92 24.04
CA LEU A 29 -1.97 -8.47 22.68
C LEU A 29 -2.37 -9.49 21.60
N ILE A 30 -2.43 -10.79 21.92
CA ILE A 30 -3.04 -11.78 21.02
C ILE A 30 -4.51 -11.41 20.79
N TYR A 31 -5.27 -11.09 21.85
CA TYR A 31 -6.64 -10.62 21.71
C TYR A 31 -6.75 -9.35 20.90
N GLU A 32 -5.92 -8.34 21.19
CA GLU A 32 -5.97 -7.07 20.45
C GLU A 32 -5.77 -7.29 18.94
N VAL A 33 -4.75 -8.06 18.55
CA VAL A 33 -4.45 -8.35 17.14
C VAL A 33 -5.60 -9.12 16.48
N VAL A 34 -6.12 -10.17 17.13
CA VAL A 34 -7.15 -11.01 16.53
C VAL A 34 -8.53 -10.35 16.55
N TRP A 35 -8.92 -9.71 17.65
CA TRP A 35 -10.22 -9.04 17.76
C TRP A 35 -10.31 -7.85 16.83
N THR A 36 -9.23 -7.08 16.65
CA THR A 36 -9.21 -6.00 15.66
C THR A 36 -9.51 -6.55 14.27
N ARG A 37 -8.87 -7.65 13.87
CA ARG A 37 -9.11 -8.31 12.57
C ARG A 37 -10.52 -8.87 12.43
N MET A 38 -11.04 -9.54 13.45
CA MET A 38 -12.41 -10.07 13.40
C MET A 38 -13.45 -8.94 13.33
N LEU A 39 -13.22 -7.83 14.03
CA LEU A 39 -14.14 -6.68 14.01
C LEU A 39 -14.04 -5.88 12.72
N THR A 40 -12.86 -5.75 12.10
CA THR A 40 -12.76 -5.13 10.76
C THR A 40 -13.44 -5.97 9.69
N GLN A 41 -13.47 -7.30 9.82
CA GLN A 41 -14.26 -8.16 8.92
C GLN A 41 -15.78 -7.95 9.05
N ILE A 42 -16.26 -7.52 10.23
CA ILE A 42 -17.69 -7.29 10.51
C ILE A 42 -18.10 -5.85 10.20
N PHE A 43 -17.30 -4.88 10.64
CA PHE A 43 -17.60 -3.44 10.57
C PHE A 43 -16.92 -2.74 9.40
N GLY A 44 -16.15 -3.48 8.59
CA GLY A 44 -15.42 -2.99 7.42
C GLY A 44 -13.99 -2.56 7.72
N ASN A 45 -13.15 -2.55 6.70
CA ASN A 45 -11.75 -2.13 6.79
C ASN A 45 -11.57 -0.61 6.60
N THR A 46 -12.60 0.17 6.98
CA THR A 46 -12.52 1.63 6.93
C THR A 46 -11.73 2.14 8.12
N THR A 47 -11.03 3.26 7.94
CA THR A 47 -10.30 3.92 9.03
C THR A 47 -11.25 4.15 10.22
N TYR A 48 -12.50 4.59 9.97
CA TYR A 48 -13.52 4.85 11.00
C TYR A 48 -13.83 3.62 11.86
N ALA A 49 -14.01 2.46 11.23
CA ALA A 49 -14.26 1.21 11.94
C ALA A 49 -13.06 0.79 12.81
N ILE A 50 -11.84 0.84 12.24
CA ILE A 50 -10.61 0.48 12.96
C ILE A 50 -10.41 1.37 14.20
N ALA A 51 -10.55 2.68 14.04
CA ALA A 51 -10.34 3.59 15.16
C ALA A 51 -11.44 3.53 16.21
N THR A 52 -12.67 3.21 15.80
CA THR A 52 -13.78 2.96 16.72
C THR A 52 -13.48 1.76 17.60
N VAL A 53 -13.02 0.67 17.01
CA VAL A 53 -12.63 -0.56 17.70
C VAL A 53 -11.46 -0.29 18.67
N LEU A 54 -10.41 0.38 18.19
CA LEU A 54 -9.25 0.71 19.03
C LEU A 54 -9.62 1.67 20.18
N SER A 55 -10.42 2.70 19.90
CA SER A 55 -10.87 3.65 20.92
C SER A 55 -11.73 2.98 21.98
N ALA A 56 -12.63 2.07 21.58
CA ALA A 56 -13.43 1.28 22.49
C ALA A 56 -12.56 0.37 23.38
N PHE A 57 -11.56 -0.29 22.79
CA PHE A 57 -10.63 -1.15 23.51
C PHE A 57 -9.84 -0.36 24.56
N MET A 58 -9.24 0.76 24.15
CA MET A 58 -8.48 1.64 25.04
C MET A 58 -9.37 2.31 26.11
N ALA A 59 -10.61 2.68 25.77
CA ALA A 59 -11.55 3.25 26.73
C ALA A 59 -11.87 2.25 27.85
N GLY A 60 -12.05 0.97 27.52
CA GLY A 60 -12.22 -0.08 28.53
C GLY A 60 -10.98 -0.23 29.43
N LEU A 61 -9.76 -0.22 28.88
CA LEU A 61 -8.52 -0.23 29.67
C LEU A 61 -8.44 0.97 30.64
N ALA A 62 -8.81 2.16 30.18
CA ALA A 62 -8.84 3.37 31.00
C ALA A 62 -9.89 3.28 32.13
N LEU A 63 -11.09 2.79 31.82
CA LEU A 63 -12.17 2.61 32.80
C LEU A 63 -11.82 1.54 33.85
N GLY A 64 -11.24 0.42 33.40
CA GLY A 64 -10.79 -0.67 34.26
C GLY A 64 -9.73 -0.24 35.24
N SER A 65 -8.69 0.43 34.75
CA SER A 65 -7.60 0.91 35.59
C SER A 65 -8.04 1.97 36.60
N TYR A 66 -8.89 2.92 36.18
CA TYR A 66 -9.46 3.94 37.06
C TYR A 66 -10.36 3.34 38.15
N SER A 67 -11.21 2.38 37.80
CA SER A 67 -12.20 1.80 38.72
C SER A 67 -11.56 0.81 39.69
N PHE A 68 -10.80 -0.16 39.16
CA PHE A 68 -10.20 -1.20 39.98
C PHE A 68 -8.98 -0.72 40.77
N GLY A 69 -8.33 0.38 40.37
CA GLY A 69 -7.34 1.04 41.23
C GLY A 69 -7.91 1.43 42.59
N ARG A 70 -9.15 1.95 42.62
CA ARG A 70 -9.85 2.30 43.88
C ARG A 70 -10.36 1.09 44.64
N ILE A 71 -10.78 0.03 43.92
CA ILE A 71 -11.25 -1.21 44.54
C ILE A 71 -10.07 -1.92 45.22
N ALA A 72 -8.90 -1.98 44.57
CA ALA A 72 -7.68 -2.56 45.11
C ALA A 72 -7.22 -1.86 46.39
N ASP A 73 -7.30 -0.52 46.45
CA ASP A 73 -6.95 0.22 47.66
C ASP A 73 -7.85 -0.11 48.87
N ARG A 74 -9.07 -0.63 48.63
CA ARG A 74 -10.03 -1.08 49.67
C ARG A 74 -9.99 -2.60 49.91
N GLY A 75 -9.27 -3.35 49.09
CA GLY A 75 -9.29 -4.82 49.06
C GLY A 75 -8.53 -5.47 50.21
N LYS A 76 -8.95 -6.69 50.59
CA LYS A 76 -8.25 -7.52 51.60
C LYS A 76 -7.30 -8.55 50.97
N ASN A 77 -7.53 -8.98 49.72
CA ASN A 77 -6.67 -9.95 49.00
C ASN A 77 -6.55 -9.63 47.50
N ASP A 78 -5.70 -8.65 47.17
CA ASP A 78 -5.49 -8.17 45.79
C ASP A 78 -4.90 -9.22 44.85
N PHE A 79 -4.16 -10.20 45.38
CA PHE A 79 -3.58 -11.28 44.59
C PHE A 79 -4.66 -12.24 44.06
N LEU A 80 -5.67 -12.57 44.87
CA LEU A 80 -6.81 -13.35 44.42
C LEU A 80 -7.69 -12.55 43.44
N LEU A 81 -7.84 -11.23 43.67
CA LEU A 81 -8.55 -10.36 42.74
C LEU A 81 -7.92 -10.39 41.35
N TYR A 82 -6.59 -10.36 41.25
CA TYR A 82 -5.88 -10.55 39.98
C TYR A 82 -6.26 -11.88 39.29
N GLY A 83 -6.30 -13.00 40.04
CA GLY A 83 -6.73 -14.29 39.48
C GLY A 83 -8.19 -14.31 38.99
N ILE A 84 -9.09 -13.61 39.68
CA ILE A 84 -10.50 -13.47 39.25
C ILE A 84 -10.61 -12.65 37.96
N LEU A 85 -9.84 -11.57 37.84
CA LEU A 85 -9.79 -10.75 36.63
C LEU A 85 -9.32 -11.58 35.43
N GLU A 86 -8.23 -12.34 35.59
CA GLU A 86 -7.70 -13.24 34.55
C GLU A 86 -8.70 -14.33 34.16
N ALA A 87 -9.41 -14.92 35.13
CA ALA A 87 -10.48 -15.87 34.84
C ALA A 87 -11.60 -15.24 34.00
N GLY A 88 -12.01 -14.01 34.35
CA GLY A 88 -13.02 -13.27 33.61
C GLY A 88 -12.61 -12.97 32.16
N VAL A 89 -11.35 -12.56 31.94
CA VAL A 89 -10.79 -12.34 30.60
C VAL A 89 -10.80 -13.65 29.79
N GLY A 90 -10.35 -14.76 30.40
CA GLY A 90 -10.32 -16.07 29.73
C GLY A 90 -11.70 -16.60 29.37
N VAL A 91 -12.67 -16.53 30.29
CA VAL A 91 -14.07 -16.93 30.01
C VAL A 91 -14.66 -16.07 28.90
N TYR A 92 -14.44 -14.75 28.94
CA TYR A 92 -14.91 -13.86 27.88
C TYR A 92 -14.30 -14.22 26.52
N GLY A 93 -12.99 -14.52 26.47
CA GLY A 93 -12.29 -14.93 25.26
C GLY A 93 -12.95 -16.12 24.55
N PHE A 94 -13.45 -17.13 25.30
CA PHE A 94 -14.19 -18.24 24.71
C PHE A 94 -15.55 -17.84 24.12
N LEU A 95 -16.21 -16.83 24.68
CA LEU A 95 -17.50 -16.33 24.22
C LEU A 95 -17.40 -15.40 23.00
N VAL A 96 -16.23 -14.81 22.74
CA VAL A 96 -16.03 -13.79 21.70
C VAL A 96 -16.55 -14.20 20.31
N PRO A 97 -16.24 -15.39 19.75
CA PRO A 97 -16.72 -15.73 18.41
C PRO A 97 -18.25 -15.70 18.28
N TRP A 98 -18.97 -16.06 19.35
CA TRP A 98 -20.43 -16.01 19.38
C TRP A 98 -20.95 -14.59 19.56
N LEU A 99 -20.32 -13.80 20.42
CA LEU A 99 -20.65 -12.39 20.63
C LEU A 99 -20.44 -11.57 19.35
N PHE A 100 -19.38 -11.84 18.59
CA PHE A 100 -19.10 -11.16 17.34
C PHE A 100 -20.07 -11.57 16.23
N ALA A 101 -20.44 -12.85 16.15
CA ALA A 101 -21.51 -13.31 15.26
C ALA A 101 -22.86 -12.65 15.59
N LEU A 102 -23.16 -12.46 16.88
CA LEU A 102 -24.33 -11.69 17.33
C LEU A 102 -24.21 -10.21 16.93
N GLY A 103 -23.03 -9.60 17.12
CA GLY A 103 -22.73 -8.24 16.72
C GLY A 103 -22.98 -8.00 15.22
N GLN A 104 -22.57 -8.93 14.36
CA GLN A 104 -22.84 -8.88 12.92
C GLN A 104 -24.35 -8.90 12.62
N ARG A 105 -25.13 -9.75 13.31
CA ARG A 105 -26.59 -9.81 13.13
C ARG A 105 -27.27 -8.50 13.55
N LEU A 106 -26.76 -7.83 14.58
CA LEU A 106 -27.25 -6.52 15.03
C LEU A 106 -26.80 -5.39 14.10
N TYR A 107 -25.61 -5.51 13.50
CA TYR A 107 -25.04 -4.51 12.61
C TYR A 107 -25.82 -4.35 11.30
N ILE A 108 -26.20 -5.45 10.64
CA ILE A 108 -26.87 -5.44 9.33
C ILE A 108 -28.11 -4.53 9.30
N PRO A 109 -29.10 -4.62 10.23
CA PRO A 109 -30.27 -3.74 10.20
C PRO A 109 -29.92 -2.27 10.50
N LEU A 110 -28.84 -2.00 11.23
CA LEU A 110 -28.41 -0.64 11.53
C LEU A 110 -27.78 0.06 10.31
N TYR A 111 -27.27 -0.69 9.35
CA TYR A 111 -26.58 -0.13 8.18
C TYR A 111 -27.47 0.76 7.31
N GLY A 112 -28.78 0.52 7.29
CA GLY A 112 -29.73 1.40 6.60
C GLY A 112 -29.68 2.86 7.08
N LEU A 113 -29.24 3.09 8.32
CA LEU A 113 -29.04 4.44 8.88
C LEU A 113 -27.80 5.15 8.32
N ASN A 114 -26.87 4.44 7.68
CA ASN A 114 -25.66 5.04 7.13
C ASN A 114 -25.97 6.01 5.99
N ASP A 115 -26.96 5.69 5.16
CA ASP A 115 -27.37 6.56 4.03
C ASP A 115 -28.20 7.76 4.51
N SER A 116 -29.06 7.59 5.52
CA SER A 116 -29.96 8.65 6.01
C SER A 116 -29.32 9.55 7.07
N THR A 117 -28.56 8.97 8.00
CA THR A 117 -28.01 9.62 9.19
C THR A 117 -26.61 9.05 9.54
N PRO A 118 -25.57 9.37 8.75
CA PRO A 118 -24.23 8.77 8.90
C PRO A 118 -23.64 8.98 10.30
N PHE A 119 -23.85 10.14 10.92
CA PHE A 119 -23.36 10.40 12.28
C PHE A 119 -23.98 9.45 13.31
N LEU A 120 -25.30 9.24 13.25
CA LEU A 120 -25.99 8.33 14.14
C LEU A 120 -25.55 6.88 13.92
N PHE A 121 -25.38 6.47 12.66
CA PHE A 121 -24.86 5.15 12.33
C PHE A 121 -23.47 4.91 12.94
N ASN A 122 -22.53 5.84 12.76
CA ASN A 122 -21.19 5.73 13.34
C ASN A 122 -21.21 5.77 14.87
N LEU A 123 -22.11 6.55 15.48
CA LEU A 123 -22.30 6.55 16.93
C LEU A 123 -22.80 5.20 17.44
N LEU A 124 -23.79 4.60 16.77
CA LEU A 124 -24.31 3.28 17.12
C LEU A 124 -23.26 2.19 16.92
N LEU A 125 -22.45 2.29 15.87
CA LEU A 125 -21.31 1.40 15.64
C LEU A 125 -20.28 1.49 16.77
N PHE A 126 -19.97 2.71 17.23
CA PHE A 126 -19.12 2.93 18.37
C PHE A 126 -19.71 2.32 19.64
N VAL A 127 -21.00 2.54 19.90
CA VAL A 127 -21.69 1.96 21.06
C VAL A 127 -21.69 0.44 21.01
N LEU A 128 -21.98 -0.16 19.85
CA LEU A 128 -21.94 -1.61 19.65
C LEU A 128 -20.54 -2.18 19.88
N SER A 129 -19.52 -1.58 19.27
CA SER A 129 -18.11 -1.97 19.44
C SER A 129 -17.67 -1.82 20.89
N PHE A 130 -18.06 -0.72 21.54
CA PHE A 130 -17.78 -0.46 22.94
C PHE A 130 -18.38 -1.54 23.83
N PHE A 131 -19.65 -1.89 23.67
CA PHE A 131 -20.25 -2.96 24.49
C PHE A 131 -19.63 -4.34 24.24
N LEU A 132 -19.23 -4.64 23.00
CA LEU A 132 -18.53 -5.89 22.66
C LEU A 132 -17.11 -5.99 23.25
N LEU A 133 -16.47 -4.86 23.55
CA LEU A 133 -15.07 -4.83 23.98
C LEU A 133 -14.86 -4.36 25.43
N VAL A 134 -15.77 -3.57 25.99
CA VAL A 134 -15.58 -2.91 27.29
C VAL A 134 -15.38 -3.91 28.40
N VAL A 135 -16.11 -5.03 28.41
CA VAL A 135 -16.02 -6.03 29.49
C VAL A 135 -14.61 -6.63 29.59
N PRO A 136 -14.05 -7.29 28.57
CA PRO A 136 -12.72 -7.88 28.68
C PRO A 136 -11.64 -6.81 28.88
N THR A 137 -11.76 -5.67 28.20
CA THR A 137 -10.73 -4.62 28.27
C THR A 137 -10.74 -3.88 29.60
N LEU A 138 -11.90 -3.74 30.25
CA LEU A 138 -12.00 -3.27 31.63
C LEU A 138 -11.31 -4.22 32.61
N LEU A 139 -11.48 -5.54 32.43
CA LEU A 139 -10.79 -6.53 33.25
C LEU A 139 -9.27 -6.51 33.00
N MET A 140 -8.84 -6.40 31.74
CA MET A 140 -7.42 -6.27 31.38
C MET A 140 -6.79 -5.00 31.97
N GLY A 141 -7.49 -3.86 31.88
CA GLY A 141 -7.01 -2.58 32.43
C GLY A 141 -6.91 -2.58 33.96
N ALA A 142 -7.68 -3.42 34.64
CA ALA A 142 -7.66 -3.57 36.09
C ALA A 142 -6.40 -4.29 36.62
N THR A 143 -5.74 -5.11 35.81
CA THR A 143 -4.65 -6.00 36.25
C THR A 143 -3.44 -5.23 36.84
N LEU A 144 -2.96 -4.19 36.16
CA LEU A 144 -1.76 -3.44 36.56
C LEU A 144 -1.93 -2.68 37.88
N PRO A 145 -3.02 -1.91 38.12
CA PRO A 145 -3.25 -1.27 39.42
C PRO A 145 -3.36 -2.26 40.59
N VAL A 146 -4.04 -3.39 40.36
CA VAL A 146 -4.23 -4.44 41.39
C VAL A 146 -2.89 -5.07 41.78
N LEU A 147 -2.06 -5.45 40.80
CA LEU A 147 -0.73 -6.00 41.07
C LEU A 147 0.22 -4.97 41.68
N SER A 148 0.14 -3.71 41.23
CA SER A 148 0.95 -2.62 41.79
C SER A 148 0.66 -2.42 43.27
N ARG A 149 -0.62 -2.42 43.67
CA ARG A 149 -1.03 -2.30 45.07
C ARG A 149 -0.53 -3.46 45.94
N PHE A 150 -0.49 -4.67 45.39
CA PHE A 150 -0.04 -5.87 46.09
C PHE A 150 1.48 -5.92 46.32
N PHE A 151 2.29 -5.52 45.32
CA PHE A 151 3.75 -5.64 45.37
C PHE A 151 4.50 -4.39 45.84
N VAL A 152 3.90 -3.20 45.76
CA VAL A 152 4.52 -1.97 46.26
C VAL A 152 4.33 -1.89 47.77
N ARG A 153 5.43 -2.05 48.51
CA ARG A 153 5.44 -2.06 49.98
C ARG A 153 6.16 -0.89 50.62
N SER A 154 6.97 -0.16 49.86
CA SER A 154 7.55 1.11 50.29
C SER A 154 7.61 2.09 49.12
N PHE A 155 7.57 3.39 49.41
CA PHE A 155 7.73 4.45 48.40
C PHE A 155 9.05 4.34 47.62
N ALA A 156 10.13 3.95 48.29
CA ALA A 156 11.43 3.72 47.66
C ALA A 156 11.40 2.62 46.59
N GLN A 157 10.45 1.68 46.69
CA GLN A 157 10.26 0.59 45.73
C GLN A 157 9.23 0.92 44.64
N LEU A 158 8.40 1.95 44.80
CA LEU A 158 7.28 2.26 43.91
C LEU A 158 7.71 2.34 42.45
N GLY A 159 8.66 3.23 42.12
CA GLY A 159 9.11 3.42 40.74
C GLY A 159 9.73 2.17 40.12
N ARG A 160 10.51 1.40 40.90
CA ARG A 160 11.13 0.15 40.44
C ARG A 160 10.10 -0.95 40.23
N ARG A 161 9.18 -1.18 41.18
CA ARG A 161 8.18 -2.26 41.12
C ARG A 161 7.13 -2.01 40.04
N VAL A 162 6.63 -0.78 39.93
CA VAL A 162 5.69 -0.39 38.87
C VAL A 162 6.37 -0.49 37.50
N GLY A 163 7.64 -0.05 37.41
CA GLY A 163 8.43 -0.19 36.18
C GLY A 163 8.70 -1.64 35.79
N ASP A 164 9.09 -2.51 36.74
CA ASP A 164 9.28 -3.95 36.49
C ASP A 164 7.97 -4.61 36.02
N LEU A 165 6.84 -4.34 36.69
CA LEU A 165 5.53 -4.87 36.30
C LEU A 165 5.12 -4.40 34.90
N TYR A 166 5.19 -3.10 34.62
CA TYR A 166 4.87 -2.53 33.32
C TYR A 166 5.76 -3.12 32.22
N ALA A 167 7.08 -3.13 32.42
CA ALA A 167 8.01 -3.67 31.43
C ALA A 167 7.80 -5.16 31.15
N THR A 168 7.53 -5.97 32.19
CA THR A 168 7.29 -7.41 32.04
C THR A 168 5.99 -7.69 31.28
N ASN A 169 4.89 -7.00 31.61
CA ASN A 169 3.65 -7.13 30.86
C ASN A 169 3.80 -6.67 29.42
N THR A 170 4.44 -5.52 29.18
CA THR A 170 4.67 -5.00 27.84
C THR A 170 5.61 -5.90 27.02
N MET A 171 6.59 -6.56 27.66
CA MET A 171 7.43 -7.57 26.98
C MET A 171 6.65 -8.84 26.64
N GLY A 172 5.74 -9.26 27.53
CA GLY A 172 4.77 -10.31 27.23
C GLY A 172 3.91 -9.95 26.02
N ALA A 173 3.38 -8.73 26.00
CA ALA A 173 2.62 -8.14 24.91
C ALA A 173 3.39 -8.11 23.57
N VAL A 174 4.68 -7.74 23.58
CA VAL A 174 5.57 -7.83 22.40
C VAL A 174 5.59 -9.25 21.83
N LEU A 175 5.77 -10.25 22.70
CA LEU A 175 5.79 -11.64 22.27
C LEU A 175 4.40 -12.11 21.82
N GLY A 176 3.33 -11.73 22.51
CA GLY A 176 1.96 -12.03 22.11
C GLY A 176 1.63 -11.49 20.71
N CYS A 177 1.94 -10.22 20.45
CA CYS A 177 1.78 -9.59 19.14
C CYS A 177 2.60 -10.32 18.06
N GLY A 178 3.87 -10.60 18.33
CA GLY A 178 4.74 -11.33 17.41
C GLY A 178 4.24 -12.76 17.11
N PHE A 179 3.91 -13.53 18.14
CA PHE A 179 3.38 -14.89 17.98
C PHE A 179 2.03 -14.89 17.25
N ALA A 180 1.12 -13.95 17.56
CA ALA A 180 -0.16 -13.83 16.86
C ALA A 180 0.04 -13.59 15.36
N GLY A 181 0.78 -12.53 15.00
CA GLY A 181 0.92 -12.10 13.60
C GLY A 181 1.85 -12.96 12.75
N TYR A 182 2.86 -13.63 13.34
CA TYR A 182 3.80 -14.44 12.57
C TYR A 182 3.51 -15.94 12.58
N TYR A 183 2.82 -16.46 13.60
CA TYR A 183 2.72 -17.90 13.82
C TYR A 183 1.30 -18.41 14.12
N LEU A 184 0.62 -17.89 15.14
CA LEU A 184 -0.66 -18.45 15.61
C LEU A 184 -1.78 -18.28 14.59
N ILE A 185 -1.96 -17.08 14.03
CA ILE A 185 -3.04 -16.87 13.04
C ILE A 185 -2.78 -17.68 11.76
N PRO A 186 -1.57 -17.64 11.15
CA PRO A 186 -1.30 -18.46 9.97
C PRO A 186 -1.40 -19.97 10.20
N ALA A 187 -1.12 -20.47 11.42
CA ALA A 187 -1.10 -21.90 11.71
C ALA A 187 -2.45 -22.44 12.21
N LEU A 188 -3.18 -21.67 13.01
CA LEU A 188 -4.37 -22.11 13.73
C LEU A 188 -5.66 -21.42 13.26
N GLY A 189 -5.56 -20.29 12.55
CA GLY A 189 -6.69 -19.39 12.29
C GLY A 189 -7.04 -18.49 13.49
N MET A 190 -7.97 -17.56 13.29
CA MET A 190 -8.32 -16.54 14.28
C MET A 190 -9.01 -17.12 15.51
N ARG A 191 -10.02 -17.98 15.35
CA ARG A 191 -10.78 -18.56 16.48
C ARG A 191 -9.90 -19.37 17.42
N ALA A 192 -9.10 -20.29 16.89
CA ALA A 192 -8.21 -21.11 17.71
C ALA A 192 -7.10 -20.27 18.37
N THR A 193 -6.67 -19.19 17.72
CA THR A 193 -5.75 -18.22 18.34
C THR A 193 -6.39 -17.53 19.57
N VAL A 194 -7.66 -17.09 19.46
CA VAL A 194 -8.41 -16.53 20.60
C VAL A 194 -8.57 -17.56 21.73
N TYR A 195 -8.91 -18.80 21.40
CA TYR A 195 -9.03 -19.87 22.40
C TYR A 195 -7.70 -20.22 23.07
N THR A 196 -6.59 -20.10 22.34
CA THR A 196 -5.24 -20.27 22.90
C THR A 196 -4.96 -19.19 23.95
N ALA A 197 -5.22 -17.92 23.64
CA ALA A 197 -5.10 -16.83 24.60
C ALA A 197 -6.03 -17.03 25.81
N ALA A 198 -7.27 -17.46 25.58
CA ALA A 198 -8.23 -17.75 26.64
C ALA A 198 -7.76 -18.86 27.58
N GLY A 199 -7.20 -19.93 27.02
CA GLY A 199 -6.56 -20.99 27.79
C GLY A 199 -5.40 -20.48 28.66
N VAL A 200 -4.58 -19.57 28.13
CA VAL A 200 -3.48 -18.94 28.89
C VAL A 200 -4.01 -18.14 30.09
N ASN A 201 -5.03 -17.31 29.92
CA ASN A 201 -5.62 -16.54 31.03
C ASN A 201 -6.23 -17.45 32.10
N LEU A 202 -6.94 -18.53 31.71
CA LEU A 202 -7.49 -19.50 32.66
C LEU A 202 -6.38 -20.25 33.42
N LEU A 203 -5.29 -20.61 32.74
CA LEU A 203 -4.13 -21.24 33.37
C LEU A 203 -3.48 -20.31 34.41
N ILE A 204 -3.36 -19.01 34.09
CA ILE A 204 -2.91 -17.99 35.03
C ILE A 204 -3.84 -17.94 36.25
N ALA A 205 -5.16 -17.88 36.04
CA ALA A 205 -6.14 -17.85 37.11
C ALA A 205 -6.04 -19.07 38.03
N VAL A 206 -5.93 -20.28 37.47
CA VAL A 206 -5.76 -21.53 38.23
C VAL A 206 -4.45 -21.51 39.02
N THR A 207 -3.36 -21.04 38.42
CA THR A 207 -2.05 -20.93 39.09
C THR A 207 -2.13 -20.00 40.30
N ILE A 208 -2.77 -18.83 40.15
CA ILE A 208 -2.97 -17.87 41.24
C ILE A 208 -3.84 -18.46 42.36
N LEU A 209 -4.92 -19.18 42.00
CA LEU A 209 -5.79 -19.84 42.97
C LEU A 209 -5.06 -20.91 43.78
N ILE A 210 -4.23 -21.74 43.13
CA ILE A 210 -3.41 -22.76 43.80
C ILE A 210 -2.42 -22.09 44.77
N ILE A 211 -1.71 -21.06 44.32
CA ILE A 211 -0.71 -20.36 45.14
C ILE A 211 -1.36 -19.62 46.31
N ASP A 212 -2.50 -18.96 46.11
CA ASP A 212 -3.23 -18.31 47.20
C ASP A 212 -3.74 -19.34 48.23
N ARG A 213 -4.20 -20.52 47.77
CA ARG A 213 -4.63 -21.62 48.64
C ARG A 213 -3.48 -22.19 49.47
N VAL A 214 -2.33 -22.46 48.85
CA VAL A 214 -1.12 -22.94 49.55
C VAL A 214 -0.65 -21.89 50.58
N ARG A 215 -0.61 -20.61 50.20
CA ARG A 215 -0.25 -19.50 51.09
C ARG A 215 -1.17 -19.43 52.32
N ARG A 216 -2.47 -19.63 52.13
CA ARG A 216 -3.47 -19.65 53.22
C ARG A 216 -3.33 -20.88 54.12
N GLN A 217 -3.00 -22.05 53.54
CA GLN A 217 -2.82 -23.30 54.28
C GLN A 217 -1.54 -23.31 55.13
N GLU A 218 -0.47 -22.66 54.66
CA GLU A 218 0.79 -22.54 55.41
C GLU A 218 0.73 -21.56 56.59
N GLY A 219 -0.46 -21.07 56.98
CA GLY A 219 -0.62 -20.21 58.16
C GLY A 219 0.02 -18.83 58.02
N ALA A 220 0.28 -18.35 56.79
CA ALA A 220 0.65 -16.95 56.58
C ALA A 220 -0.56 -16.08 56.99
N GLU A 221 -0.50 -15.52 58.20
CA GLU A 221 -1.60 -14.83 58.87
C GLU A 221 -2.36 -13.84 57.98
N PRO A 222 -3.66 -13.66 58.21
CA PRO A 222 -4.36 -12.49 57.71
C PRO A 222 -3.74 -11.25 58.37
N ARG A 223 -3.09 -10.39 57.57
CA ARG A 223 -2.56 -9.08 58.01
C ARG A 223 -3.61 -8.31 58.82
N GLN A 224 -3.54 -8.41 60.14
CA GLN A 224 -4.16 -7.48 61.10
C GLN A 224 -3.05 -6.71 61.82
N ALA A 225 -3.31 -5.41 62.01
CA ALA A 225 -2.58 -4.47 62.85
C ALA A 225 -1.20 -3.97 62.39
N VAL A 226 -1.20 -3.06 61.40
CA VAL A 226 -0.54 -1.73 61.59
C VAL A 226 -1.61 -0.63 61.52
N ALA A 227 -2.83 -0.97 61.94
CA ALA A 227 -3.95 -0.05 62.09
C ALA A 227 -4.11 0.30 63.57
N ALA A 228 -3.10 1.00 64.10
CA ALA A 228 -3.04 1.73 65.37
C ALA A 228 -1.56 2.16 65.44
N GLU A 229 -1.13 3.34 65.01
CA GLU A 229 -1.58 4.69 65.34
C GLU A 229 -1.10 5.63 64.23
N GLU A 230 -1.95 5.97 63.27
CA GLU A 230 -1.85 7.23 62.54
C GLU A 230 -3.27 7.51 62.08
N LYS A 231 -3.91 8.52 62.70
CA LYS A 231 -5.23 8.96 62.28
C LYS A 231 -5.18 9.26 60.78
N PRO A 232 -6.19 8.86 60.00
CA PRO A 232 -6.33 9.41 58.66
C PRO A 232 -6.55 10.90 58.85
N GLU A 233 -5.55 11.73 58.57
CA GLU A 233 -5.78 13.16 58.43
C GLU A 233 -6.90 13.31 57.41
N ALA A 234 -7.96 13.99 57.85
CA ALA A 234 -9.16 14.26 57.11
C ALA A 234 -8.84 15.21 55.93
N GLY A 235 -8.23 14.67 54.89
CA GLY A 235 -8.22 15.17 53.52
C GLY A 235 -9.05 14.23 52.64
N ALA A 236 -10.30 13.99 53.05
CA ALA A 236 -11.25 13.20 52.29
C ALA A 236 -11.51 13.88 50.94
N GLY A 237 -11.19 13.21 49.83
CA GLY A 237 -11.58 13.66 48.49
C GLY A 237 -10.87 14.91 47.95
N ALA A 238 -9.66 15.25 48.41
CA ALA A 238 -8.94 16.39 47.83
C ALA A 238 -8.70 16.15 46.32
N ALA A 239 -9.25 17.04 45.50
CA ALA A 239 -8.96 17.12 44.07
C ALA A 239 -7.44 17.14 43.84
N PRO A 240 -6.93 16.62 42.70
CA PRO A 240 -5.51 16.69 42.40
C PRO A 240 -5.01 18.13 42.61
N SER A 241 -3.86 18.29 43.27
CA SER A 241 -3.24 19.62 43.39
C SER A 241 -3.01 20.20 41.99
N ARG A 242 -2.79 21.53 41.88
CA ARG A 242 -2.47 22.15 40.57
C ARG A 242 -1.32 21.40 39.86
N LEU A 243 -0.32 20.94 40.63
CA LEU A 243 0.79 20.13 40.13
C LEU A 243 0.36 18.70 39.73
N GLY A 244 -0.57 18.09 40.48
CA GLY A 244 -1.16 16.80 40.12
C GLY A 244 -1.92 16.84 38.78
N TRP A 245 -2.72 17.89 38.55
CA TRP A 245 -3.37 18.10 37.24
C TRP A 245 -2.37 18.38 36.12
N LEU A 246 -1.31 19.15 36.40
CA LEU A 246 -0.22 19.38 35.44
C LEU A 246 0.44 18.07 35.00
N LEU A 247 0.72 17.17 35.94
CA LEU A 247 1.30 15.86 35.67
C LEU A 247 0.35 14.97 34.84
N LEU A 248 -0.93 14.91 35.20
CA LEU A 248 -1.92 14.12 34.46
C LEU A 248 -2.17 14.66 33.06
N LEU A 249 -2.28 15.98 32.90
CA LEU A 249 -2.43 16.62 31.58
C LEU A 249 -1.18 16.42 30.73
N GLY A 250 0.01 16.60 31.29
CA GLY A 250 1.27 16.37 30.58
C GLY A 250 1.41 14.90 30.17
N PHE A 251 0.99 13.96 31.01
CA PHE A 251 1.02 12.54 30.66
C PHE A 251 -0.05 12.16 29.62
N GLY A 252 -1.24 12.76 29.70
CA GLY A 252 -2.24 12.67 28.64
C GLY A 252 -1.73 13.21 27.30
N LEU A 253 -1.07 14.36 27.28
CA LEU A 253 -0.47 14.94 26.07
C LEU A 253 0.69 14.10 25.53
N SER A 254 1.47 13.45 26.41
CA SER A 254 2.49 12.48 26.02
C SER A 254 1.86 11.27 25.32
N GLY A 255 0.80 10.69 25.90
CA GLY A 255 0.02 9.62 25.27
C GLY A 255 -0.62 10.03 23.94
N PHE A 256 -1.14 11.25 23.86
CA PHE A 256 -1.65 11.83 22.61
C PHE A 256 -0.56 11.86 21.54
N SER A 257 0.60 12.43 21.83
CA SER A 257 1.71 12.49 20.88
C SER A 257 2.21 11.10 20.48
N ALA A 258 2.29 10.16 21.43
CA ALA A 258 2.72 8.78 21.17
C ALA A 258 1.89 8.11 20.08
N LEU A 259 0.55 8.25 20.14
CA LEU A 259 -0.35 7.65 19.15
C LEU A 259 -0.43 8.44 17.84
N VAL A 260 -0.21 9.76 17.87
CA VAL A 260 -0.01 10.54 16.63
C VAL A 260 1.26 10.08 15.91
N TYR A 261 2.37 9.85 16.65
CA TYR A 261 3.59 9.30 16.08
C TYR A 261 3.39 7.90 15.53
N GLU A 262 2.72 7.01 16.29
CA GLU A 262 2.46 5.63 15.84
C GLU A 262 1.71 5.63 14.49
N ASN A 263 0.64 6.42 14.37
CA ASN A 263 -0.11 6.55 13.13
C ASN A 263 0.73 7.11 11.97
N ALA A 264 1.46 8.20 12.23
CA ALA A 264 2.25 8.88 11.20
C ALA A 264 3.46 8.03 10.75
N TRP A 265 4.17 7.39 11.68
CA TRP A 265 5.27 6.48 11.38
C TRP A 265 4.79 5.23 10.66
N THR A 266 3.66 4.66 11.08
CA THR A 266 3.03 3.53 10.37
C THR A 266 2.76 3.89 8.91
N ARG A 267 2.20 5.08 8.67
CA ARG A 267 1.91 5.58 7.33
C ARG A 267 3.16 5.79 6.49
N ALA A 268 4.20 6.41 7.06
CA ALA A 268 5.46 6.68 6.36
C ALA A 268 6.25 5.39 6.07
N LEU A 269 6.34 4.48 7.05
CA LEU A 269 7.05 3.20 6.89
C LEU A 269 6.38 2.29 5.86
N THR A 270 5.05 2.28 5.79
CA THR A 270 4.30 1.51 4.79
C THR A 270 4.75 1.79 3.34
N LEU A 271 5.17 3.03 3.04
CA LEU A 271 5.68 3.41 1.72
C LEU A 271 7.08 2.83 1.40
N VAL A 272 7.82 2.41 2.42
CA VAL A 272 9.20 1.92 2.31
C VAL A 272 9.30 0.41 2.46
N ILE A 273 8.65 -0.13 3.48
CA ILE A 273 8.72 -1.56 3.83
C ILE A 273 7.53 -2.37 3.29
N GLY A 274 6.55 -1.71 2.65
CA GLY A 274 5.37 -2.31 2.01
C GLY A 274 4.14 -2.37 2.92
N SER A 275 2.97 -2.57 2.31
CA SER A 275 1.63 -2.54 2.95
C SER A 275 1.07 -3.94 3.30
N SER A 276 1.93 -4.84 3.77
CA SER A 276 1.53 -6.20 4.17
C SER A 276 1.17 -6.31 5.65
N VAL A 277 0.49 -7.40 6.04
CA VAL A 277 0.19 -7.73 7.45
C VAL A 277 1.47 -7.85 8.31
N TYR A 278 2.54 -8.35 7.72
CA TYR A 278 3.84 -8.47 8.39
C TYR A 278 4.47 -7.11 8.68
N SER A 279 4.30 -6.15 7.77
CA SER A 279 4.76 -4.78 7.98
C SER A 279 4.05 -4.16 9.19
N PHE A 280 2.72 -4.29 9.29
CA PHE A 280 1.95 -3.80 10.44
C PHE A 280 2.39 -4.45 11.76
N THR A 281 2.54 -5.78 11.75
CA THR A 281 3.01 -6.53 12.93
C THR A 281 4.42 -6.08 13.35
N THR A 282 5.32 -5.84 12.38
CA THR A 282 6.69 -5.35 12.63
C THR A 282 6.70 -3.98 13.29
N MET A 283 5.89 -3.05 12.78
CA MET A 283 5.82 -1.68 13.30
C MET A 283 5.30 -1.66 14.74
N LEU A 284 4.20 -2.37 15.02
CA LEU A 284 3.64 -2.49 16.36
C LEU A 284 4.62 -3.16 17.33
N LEU A 285 5.24 -4.27 16.91
CA LEU A 285 6.25 -4.97 17.71
C LEU A 285 7.42 -4.05 18.08
N THR A 286 7.93 -3.29 17.12
CA THR A 286 9.05 -2.37 17.34
C THR A 286 8.70 -1.25 18.31
N PHE A 287 7.50 -0.69 18.18
CA PHE A 287 6.98 0.34 19.08
C PHE A 287 6.88 -0.18 20.53
N LEU A 288 6.28 -1.36 20.71
CA LEU A 288 6.09 -1.99 22.02
C LEU A 288 7.42 -2.43 22.65
N VAL A 289 8.40 -2.90 21.86
CA VAL A 289 9.75 -3.20 22.35
C VAL A 289 10.39 -1.95 22.97
N GLY A 290 10.28 -0.81 22.29
CA GLY A 290 10.76 0.46 22.84
C GLY A 290 10.09 0.81 24.17
N LEU A 291 8.76 0.75 24.25
CA LEU A 291 8.03 1.01 25.50
C LEU A 291 8.46 0.08 26.65
N ALA A 292 8.59 -1.22 26.38
CA ALA A 292 9.00 -2.22 27.38
C ALA A 292 10.43 -1.97 27.88
N LEU A 293 11.37 -1.75 26.95
CA LEU A 293 12.76 -1.44 27.28
C LEU A 293 12.89 -0.12 28.02
N GLY A 294 12.09 0.90 27.67
CA GLY A 294 12.00 2.17 28.37
C GLY A 294 11.58 2.01 29.83
N GLY A 295 10.50 1.27 30.08
CA GLY A 295 10.03 0.97 31.43
C GLY A 295 11.05 0.21 32.26
N PHE A 296 11.72 -0.77 31.65
CA PHE A 296 12.79 -1.54 32.28
C PHE A 296 14.00 -0.65 32.63
N LEU A 297 14.42 0.20 31.69
CA LEU A 297 15.57 1.08 31.85
C LEU A 297 15.30 2.12 32.95
N TYR A 298 14.08 2.67 33.03
CA TYR A 298 13.67 3.50 34.15
C TYR A 298 13.78 2.75 35.48
N ALA A 299 13.22 1.54 35.57
CA ALA A 299 13.23 0.75 36.81
C ALA A 299 14.65 0.49 37.34
N ARG A 300 15.63 0.32 36.44
CA ARG A 300 17.03 0.05 36.79
C ARG A 300 17.86 1.30 37.05
N LEU A 301 17.73 2.34 36.23
CA LEU A 301 18.58 3.54 36.33
C LEU A 301 18.02 4.61 37.26
N MET A 302 16.70 4.82 37.24
CA MET A 302 16.04 5.92 37.95
C MET A 302 15.07 5.46 39.04
N GLY A 303 14.66 4.19 39.05
CA GLY A 303 13.64 3.66 39.96
C GLY A 303 13.98 3.75 41.46
N LYS A 304 15.25 4.00 41.81
CA LYS A 304 15.71 4.25 43.20
C LYS A 304 16.01 5.73 43.50
N ARG A 305 16.14 6.58 42.48
CA ARG A 305 16.51 7.99 42.62
C ARG A 305 15.27 8.84 42.91
N GLU A 306 15.45 9.99 43.56
CA GLU A 306 14.41 11.01 43.60
C GLU A 306 14.29 11.62 42.21
N VAL A 307 13.07 11.59 41.68
CA VAL A 307 12.74 12.16 40.37
C VAL A 307 11.85 13.38 40.60
N GLN A 308 12.05 14.40 39.77
CA GLN A 308 11.34 15.66 39.85
C GLN A 308 10.43 15.83 38.63
N VAL A 309 9.52 16.82 38.70
CA VAL A 309 8.64 17.14 37.57
C VAL A 309 9.44 17.63 36.37
N SER A 310 10.54 18.36 36.61
CA SER A 310 11.50 18.74 35.58
C SER A 310 12.19 17.56 34.89
N THR A 311 12.37 16.43 35.58
CA THR A 311 12.89 15.19 34.95
C THR A 311 11.91 14.64 33.92
N PHE A 312 10.60 14.67 34.25
CA PHE A 312 9.58 14.30 33.29
C PHE A 312 9.56 15.25 32.10
N GLY A 313 9.60 16.56 32.35
CA GLY A 313 9.65 17.52 31.27
C GLY A 313 10.91 17.39 30.39
N ALA A 314 12.07 17.03 30.96
CA ALA A 314 13.28 16.78 30.19
C ALA A 314 13.16 15.55 29.27
N ILE A 315 12.51 14.47 29.74
CA ILE A 315 12.23 13.30 28.91
C ILE A 315 11.30 13.67 27.75
N GLU A 316 10.24 14.45 28.00
CA GLU A 316 9.33 14.95 26.95
C GLU A 316 10.05 15.82 25.91
N LEU A 317 10.98 16.69 26.34
CA LEU A 317 11.82 17.44 25.39
C LEU A 317 12.66 16.50 24.51
N TRP A 318 13.27 15.46 25.09
CA TRP A 318 14.05 14.48 24.33
C TRP A 318 13.19 13.61 23.41
N VAL A 319 11.96 13.27 23.79
CA VAL A 319 10.99 12.62 22.90
C VAL A 319 10.77 13.51 21.67
N GLY A 320 10.49 14.80 21.86
CA GLY A 320 10.31 15.75 20.75
C GLY A 320 11.54 15.87 19.85
N VAL A 321 12.74 15.99 20.44
CA VAL A 321 14.00 16.10 19.67
C VAL A 321 14.31 14.83 18.87
N THR A 322 14.16 13.66 19.50
CA THR A 322 14.44 12.38 18.84
C THR A 322 13.39 12.06 17.77
N ALA A 323 12.12 12.39 18.00
CA ALA A 323 11.07 12.29 16.98
C ALA A 323 11.32 13.25 15.81
N LEU A 324 11.78 14.48 16.06
CA LEU A 324 12.17 15.41 14.99
C LEU A 324 13.30 14.86 14.12
N ALA A 325 14.27 14.18 14.72
CA ALA A 325 15.39 13.57 14.00
C ALA A 325 14.95 12.44 13.04
N THR A 326 13.74 11.87 13.22
CA THR A 326 13.19 10.86 12.29
C THR A 326 12.82 11.44 10.93
N ILE A 327 12.47 12.73 10.84
CA ILE A 327 12.03 13.35 9.59
C ILE A 327 13.08 13.26 8.47
N PRO A 328 14.33 13.75 8.63
CA PRO A 328 15.35 13.60 7.58
C PRO A 328 15.79 12.15 7.36
N LEU A 329 15.50 11.25 8.31
CA LEU A 329 15.78 9.83 8.15
C LEU A 329 14.78 9.17 7.18
N PHE A 330 13.48 9.49 7.27
CA PHE A 330 12.43 8.93 6.40
C PHE A 330 12.73 9.08 4.91
N GLU A 331 13.20 10.25 4.48
CA GLU A 331 13.57 10.50 3.08
C GLU A 331 14.71 9.57 2.60
N LYS A 332 15.59 9.14 3.51
CA LYS A 332 16.71 8.24 3.19
C LYS A 332 16.34 6.77 3.28
N LEU A 333 15.24 6.41 3.95
CA LEU A 333 14.88 5.01 4.18
C LEU A 333 14.72 4.19 2.89
N PRO A 334 14.11 4.70 1.78
CA PRO A 334 14.06 3.94 0.52
C PRO A 334 15.44 3.54 -0.01
N LEU A 335 16.44 4.42 0.14
CA LEU A 335 17.80 4.15 -0.30
C LEU A 335 18.53 3.21 0.67
N ILE A 336 18.27 3.31 1.97
CA ILE A 336 18.82 2.39 2.98
C ILE A 336 18.24 0.99 2.76
N PHE A 337 16.93 0.88 2.48
CA PHE A 337 16.26 -0.37 2.15
C PHE A 337 16.95 -1.08 0.97
N LEU A 338 17.15 -0.38 -0.16
CA LEU A 338 17.83 -0.95 -1.32
C LEU A 338 19.27 -1.40 -1.02
N ARG A 339 20.02 -0.64 -0.20
CA ARG A 339 21.38 -1.04 0.21
C ARG A 339 21.38 -2.29 1.09
N LEU A 340 20.43 -2.41 2.02
CA LEU A 340 20.30 -3.59 2.87
C LEU A 340 19.86 -4.81 2.05
N LEU A 341 18.94 -4.62 1.09
CA LEU A 341 18.47 -5.70 0.24
C LEU A 341 19.61 -6.29 -0.60
N HIS A 342 20.39 -5.44 -1.25
CA HIS A 342 21.60 -5.83 -1.99
C HIS A 342 22.62 -6.57 -1.10
N ALA A 343 22.75 -6.20 0.18
CA ALA A 343 23.73 -6.80 1.09
C ALA A 343 23.31 -8.17 1.65
N PHE A 344 22.03 -8.37 1.96
CA PHE A 344 21.53 -9.57 2.64
C PHE A 344 20.82 -10.56 1.70
N GLY A 345 20.42 -10.15 0.50
CA GLY A 345 19.79 -10.99 -0.52
C GLY A 345 18.27 -11.18 -0.39
N ASP A 346 17.71 -12.06 -1.23
CA ASP A 346 16.27 -12.08 -1.54
C ASP A 346 15.40 -13.07 -0.77
N SER A 347 15.82 -13.47 0.43
CA SER A 347 14.97 -14.34 1.27
C SER A 347 13.85 -13.55 1.95
N PHE A 348 12.73 -14.23 2.23
CA PHE A 348 11.63 -13.63 3.01
C PHE A 348 12.06 -13.30 4.44
N SER A 349 12.90 -14.13 5.06
CA SER A 349 13.42 -13.89 6.42
C SER A 349 14.33 -12.67 6.48
N PHE A 350 15.20 -12.47 5.48
CA PHE A 350 16.01 -11.25 5.37
C PHE A 350 15.14 -10.03 5.13
N PHE A 351 14.11 -10.14 4.29
CA PHE A 351 13.16 -9.07 4.09
C PHE A 351 12.51 -8.62 5.40
N LEU A 352 11.97 -9.55 6.20
CA LEU A 352 11.42 -9.23 7.53
C LEU A 352 12.48 -8.62 8.47
N THR A 353 13.71 -9.11 8.42
CA THR A 353 14.81 -8.58 9.23
C THR A 353 15.10 -7.12 8.86
N ILE A 354 15.12 -6.79 7.58
CA ILE A 354 15.25 -5.41 7.08
C ILE A 354 14.09 -4.55 7.56
N GLN A 355 12.85 -5.05 7.53
CA GLN A 355 11.69 -4.31 8.06
C GLN A 355 11.85 -3.98 9.54
N VAL A 356 12.27 -4.95 10.36
CA VAL A 356 12.51 -4.76 11.80
C VAL A 356 13.63 -3.76 12.04
N LEU A 357 14.75 -3.87 11.30
CA LEU A 357 15.89 -2.95 11.43
C LEU A 357 15.51 -1.51 11.06
N LEU A 358 14.80 -1.31 9.94
CA LEU A 358 14.38 0.01 9.49
C LEU A 358 13.36 0.62 10.45
N SER A 359 12.39 -0.16 10.93
CA SER A 359 11.43 0.28 11.93
C SER A 359 12.14 0.66 13.24
N GLY A 360 13.07 -0.18 13.69
CA GLY A 360 13.86 0.05 14.92
C GLY A 360 14.72 1.30 14.83
N LEU A 361 15.35 1.54 13.68
CA LEU A 361 16.16 2.72 13.43
C LEU A 361 15.37 4.03 13.61
N VAL A 362 14.08 4.02 13.26
CA VAL A 362 13.19 5.17 13.36
C VAL A 362 12.57 5.30 14.75
N MET A 363 11.99 4.21 15.25
CA MET A 363 11.02 4.26 16.36
C MET A 363 11.65 3.99 17.73
N LEU A 364 12.76 3.24 17.81
CA LEU A 364 13.24 2.69 19.08
C LEU A 364 13.63 3.76 20.11
N VAL A 365 14.32 4.81 19.69
CA VAL A 365 14.81 5.85 20.62
C VAL A 365 13.65 6.68 21.20
N PRO A 366 12.74 7.26 20.40
CA PRO A 366 11.59 7.98 20.95
C PRO A 366 10.69 7.09 21.82
N THR A 367 10.44 5.85 21.40
CA THR A 367 9.55 4.92 22.14
C THR A 367 10.17 4.43 23.43
N LEU A 368 11.50 4.26 23.49
CA LEU A 368 12.22 3.99 24.73
C LEU A 368 12.04 5.13 25.74
N LEU A 369 12.12 6.38 25.29
CA LEU A 369 11.89 7.54 26.16
C LEU A 369 10.42 7.61 26.62
N LEU A 370 9.46 7.39 25.72
CA LEU A 370 8.04 7.28 26.06
C LEU A 370 7.78 6.16 27.08
N GLY A 371 8.46 5.01 26.96
CA GLY A 371 8.35 3.90 27.91
C GLY A 371 8.80 4.24 29.33
N MET A 372 9.69 5.22 29.51
CA MET A 372 10.12 5.69 30.83
C MET A 372 9.08 6.57 31.53
N THR A 373 8.16 7.19 30.78
CA THR A 373 7.24 8.20 31.30
C THR A 373 6.22 7.61 32.28
N PHE A 374 5.65 6.44 31.98
CA PHE A 374 4.64 5.79 32.82
C PHE A 374 5.11 5.52 34.26
N PRO A 375 6.18 4.73 34.51
CA PRO A 375 6.62 4.44 35.88
C PRO A 375 7.12 5.69 36.62
N MET A 376 7.60 6.71 35.89
CA MET A 376 7.98 8.00 36.44
C MET A 376 6.77 8.81 36.91
N VAL A 377 5.75 8.97 36.07
CA VAL A 377 4.53 9.70 36.43
C VAL A 377 3.79 8.99 37.56
N ALA A 378 3.71 7.65 37.52
CA ALA A 378 3.15 6.86 38.61
C ALA A 378 3.86 7.13 39.96
N ARG A 379 5.19 7.28 39.94
CA ARG A 379 5.96 7.64 41.14
C ARG A 379 5.71 9.09 41.59
N LEU A 380 5.68 10.04 40.65
CA LEU A 380 5.48 11.47 40.94
C LEU A 380 4.06 11.77 41.43
N PHE A 381 3.06 11.04 40.95
CA PHE A 381 1.66 11.26 41.27
C PHE A 381 1.20 10.57 42.56
N THR A 382 1.84 9.45 42.95
CA THR A 382 1.48 8.73 44.16
C THR A 382 1.94 9.49 45.40
N GLN A 383 0.98 9.94 46.22
CA GLN A 383 1.25 10.69 47.45
C GLN A 383 1.16 9.87 48.74
N SER A 384 0.47 8.72 48.70
CA SER A 384 0.34 7.80 49.84
C SER A 384 0.49 6.35 49.40
N ILE A 385 1.16 5.53 50.22
CA ILE A 385 1.37 4.11 49.94
C ILE A 385 0.05 3.30 50.00
N TYR A 386 -0.95 3.83 50.69
CA TYR A 386 -2.29 3.23 50.75
C TYR A 386 -3.13 3.53 49.50
N ARG A 387 -2.66 4.44 48.63
CA ARG A 387 -3.34 4.86 47.40
C ARG A 387 -2.56 4.50 46.13
N VAL A 388 -1.68 3.50 46.19
CA VAL A 388 -0.88 3.07 45.03
C VAL A 388 -1.79 2.58 43.90
N GLY A 389 -2.85 1.83 44.21
CA GLY A 389 -3.79 1.32 43.21
C GLY A 389 -4.49 2.46 42.48
N SER A 390 -5.13 3.38 43.20
CA SER A 390 -5.83 4.52 42.59
C SER A 390 -4.89 5.49 41.88
N SER A 391 -3.69 5.73 42.40
CA SER A 391 -2.71 6.64 41.77
C SER A 391 -2.21 6.08 40.43
N VAL A 392 -1.77 4.81 40.41
CA VAL A 392 -1.35 4.12 39.17
C VAL A 392 -2.51 4.04 38.18
N GLY A 393 -3.72 3.72 38.68
CA GLY A 393 -4.93 3.66 37.86
C GLY A 393 -5.31 4.99 37.20
N ILE A 394 -5.29 6.10 37.94
CA ILE A 394 -5.59 7.44 37.40
C ILE A 394 -4.52 7.88 36.39
N SER A 395 -3.24 7.66 36.68
CA SER A 395 -2.16 7.99 35.75
C SER A 395 -2.28 7.18 34.45
N TYR A 396 -2.55 5.87 34.53
CA TYR A 396 -2.75 5.04 33.35
C TYR A 396 -3.96 5.51 32.53
N ALA A 397 -5.10 5.74 33.18
CA ALA A 397 -6.31 6.24 32.52
C ALA A 397 -6.09 7.60 31.81
N ALA A 398 -5.37 8.54 32.44
CA ALA A 398 -5.08 9.84 31.82
C ALA A 398 -4.26 9.72 30.52
N ASN A 399 -3.21 8.89 30.53
CA ASN A 399 -2.41 8.61 29.35
C ASN A 399 -3.23 7.90 28.26
N THR A 400 -4.04 6.91 28.65
CA THR A 400 -4.88 6.17 27.71
C THR A 400 -5.96 7.06 27.08
N VAL A 401 -6.57 7.99 27.83
CA VAL A 401 -7.50 8.98 27.25
C VAL A 401 -6.80 9.89 26.25
N GLY A 402 -5.62 10.40 26.60
CA GLY A 402 -4.81 11.19 25.67
C GLY A 402 -4.46 10.42 24.41
N ALA A 403 -4.06 9.16 24.56
CA ALA A 403 -3.76 8.25 23.46
C ALA A 403 -4.96 7.98 22.54
N ILE A 404 -6.18 7.80 23.09
CA ILE A 404 -7.41 7.68 22.29
C ILE A 404 -7.62 8.93 21.43
N VAL A 405 -7.51 10.11 22.04
CA VAL A 405 -7.66 11.38 21.31
C VAL A 405 -6.56 11.53 20.26
N GLY A 406 -5.32 11.12 20.56
CA GLY A 406 -4.19 11.17 19.64
C GLY A 406 -4.33 10.21 18.45
N ALA A 407 -4.76 8.98 18.69
CA ALA A 407 -5.01 7.99 17.66
C ALA A 407 -6.11 8.47 16.70
N PHE A 408 -7.21 9.01 17.24
CA PHE A 408 -8.29 9.56 16.43
C PHE A 408 -7.86 10.85 15.70
N ALA A 409 -7.31 11.83 16.39
CA ALA A 409 -6.91 13.09 15.74
C ALA A 409 -5.80 12.87 14.71
N GLY A 410 -4.80 12.03 15.01
CA GLY A 410 -3.71 11.70 14.11
C GLY A 410 -4.18 11.06 12.80
N GLY A 411 -5.01 10.01 12.89
CA GLY A 411 -5.45 9.25 11.71
C GLY A 411 -6.46 9.98 10.83
N PHE A 412 -7.40 10.74 11.41
CA PHE A 412 -8.55 11.29 10.66
C PHE A 412 -8.47 12.77 10.40
N ILE A 413 -7.75 13.51 11.22
CA ILE A 413 -7.70 14.97 11.16
C ILE A 413 -6.34 15.40 10.67
N PHE A 414 -5.27 15.01 11.36
CA PHE A 414 -3.93 15.53 11.08
C PHE A 414 -3.33 14.95 9.80
N ILE A 415 -3.32 13.63 9.61
CA ILE A 415 -2.74 13.05 8.38
C ILE A 415 -3.48 13.53 7.13
N PRO A 416 -4.82 13.47 7.04
CA PRO A 416 -5.52 13.89 5.81
C PRO A 416 -5.46 15.40 5.53
N LEU A 417 -5.40 16.26 6.57
CA LEU A 417 -5.41 17.72 6.40
C LEU A 417 -4.01 18.33 6.36
N LEU A 418 -3.09 17.87 7.20
CA LEU A 418 -1.74 18.42 7.35
C LEU A 418 -0.70 17.58 6.60
N GLY A 419 -0.97 16.30 6.38
CA GLY A 419 0.00 15.32 5.92
C GLY A 419 0.79 14.68 7.06
N VAL A 420 1.42 13.54 6.78
CA VAL A 420 2.18 12.70 7.69
C VAL A 420 3.34 13.46 8.33
N GLN A 421 4.16 14.12 7.51
CA GLN A 421 5.32 14.89 8.02
C GLN A 421 4.89 15.98 9.01
N ASN A 422 3.84 16.73 8.66
CA ASN A 422 3.35 17.82 9.52
C ASN A 422 2.63 17.29 10.77
N SER A 423 2.03 16.10 10.70
CA SER A 423 1.46 15.42 11.87
C SER A 423 2.55 15.03 12.88
N ILE A 424 3.71 14.56 12.40
CA ILE A 424 4.90 14.32 13.23
C ILE A 424 5.37 15.64 13.85
N LEU A 425 5.49 16.71 13.05
CA LEU A 425 5.90 18.02 13.54
C LEU A 425 4.94 18.58 14.61
N LEU A 426 3.63 18.39 14.44
CA LEU A 426 2.64 18.79 15.43
C LEU A 426 2.85 18.05 16.76
N ALA A 427 3.01 16.73 16.73
CA ALA A 427 3.28 15.94 17.92
C ALA A 427 4.62 16.33 18.59
N VAL A 428 5.65 16.65 17.79
CA VAL A 428 6.94 17.19 18.27
C VAL A 428 6.72 18.48 19.04
N ILE A 429 5.95 19.42 18.48
CA ILE A 429 5.63 20.69 19.14
C ILE A 429 4.88 20.43 20.45
N VAL A 430 3.90 19.51 20.46
CA VAL A 430 3.16 19.15 21.67
C VAL A 430 4.09 18.59 22.75
N ASN A 431 5.03 17.69 22.43
CA ASN A 431 5.99 17.18 23.42
C ASN A 431 6.96 18.28 23.89
N LEU A 432 7.45 19.15 22.99
CA LEU A 432 8.35 20.25 23.37
C LEU A 432 7.67 21.25 24.32
N VAL A 433 6.42 21.63 24.02
CA VAL A 433 5.61 22.51 24.87
C VAL A 433 5.29 21.83 26.19
N THR A 434 4.90 20.55 26.17
CA THR A 434 4.61 19.78 27.39
C THR A 434 5.84 19.69 28.28
N GLY A 435 7.00 19.36 27.70
CA GLY A 435 8.27 19.30 28.42
C GLY A 435 8.67 20.64 29.04
N TRP A 436 8.49 21.73 28.30
CA TRP A 436 8.71 23.08 28.80
C TRP A 436 7.79 23.45 29.96
N VAL A 437 6.48 23.24 29.81
CA VAL A 437 5.47 23.54 30.84
C VAL A 437 5.76 22.77 32.13
N LEU A 438 6.14 21.49 32.04
CA LEU A 438 6.51 20.66 33.19
C LEU A 438 7.78 21.17 33.88
N ILE A 439 8.80 21.60 33.13
CA ILE A 439 10.03 22.15 33.72
C ILE A 439 9.79 23.51 34.39
N VAL A 440 9.03 24.40 33.76
CA VAL A 440 8.70 25.72 34.36
C VAL A 440 7.78 25.58 35.56
N GLY A 441 6.87 24.59 35.53
CA GLY A 441 5.98 24.26 36.63
C GLY A 441 6.67 23.65 37.86
N ASP A 442 7.94 23.23 37.74
CA ASP A 442 8.70 22.66 38.85
C ASP A 442 9.20 23.77 39.81
N PRO A 443 8.68 23.84 41.05
CA PRO A 443 8.99 24.91 42.00
C PRO A 443 10.46 24.95 42.45
N GLN A 444 11.24 23.89 42.24
CA GLN A 444 12.62 23.79 42.70
C GLN A 444 13.65 24.47 41.77
N LEU A 445 13.28 24.81 40.54
CA LEU A 445 14.19 25.43 39.57
C LEU A 445 14.35 26.97 39.72
N PRO A 446 15.54 27.54 39.47
CA PRO A 446 15.73 28.99 39.46
C PRO A 446 14.92 29.69 38.35
N LYS A 447 14.34 30.89 38.65
CA LYS A 447 13.52 31.66 37.69
C LYS A 447 14.25 31.99 36.37
N VAL A 448 15.56 32.23 36.42
CA VAL A 448 16.38 32.55 35.24
C VAL A 448 16.47 31.37 34.28
N SER A 449 16.73 30.16 34.79
CA SER A 449 16.77 28.93 34.00
C SER A 449 15.42 28.60 33.37
N ARG A 450 14.31 28.90 34.07
CA ARG A 450 12.94 28.73 33.54
C ARG A 450 12.67 29.66 32.34
N PHE A 451 13.07 30.93 32.43
CA PHE A 451 12.87 31.90 31.34
C PHE A 451 13.77 31.61 30.14
N ALA A 452 15.05 31.29 30.38
CA ALA A 452 15.99 30.94 29.32
C ALA A 452 15.53 29.70 28.53
N LEU A 453 15.08 28.64 29.23
CA LEU A 453 14.54 27.45 28.57
C LEU A 453 13.25 27.75 27.79
N GLY A 454 12.39 28.64 28.31
CA GLY A 454 11.19 29.06 27.58
C GLY A 454 11.46 29.81 26.30
N VAL A 455 12.47 30.69 26.30
CA VAL A 455 12.92 31.36 25.07
C VAL A 455 13.45 30.34 24.07
N VAL A 456 14.27 29.37 24.50
CA VAL A 456 14.81 28.32 23.63
C VAL A 456 13.70 27.46 23.01
N VAL A 457 12.73 27.02 23.81
CA VAL A 457 11.62 26.19 23.32
C VAL A 457 10.70 27.00 22.40
N LEU A 458 10.41 28.26 22.71
CA LEU A 458 9.64 29.14 21.84
C LEU A 458 10.32 29.34 20.49
N ILE A 459 11.63 29.61 20.49
CA ILE A 459 12.44 29.70 19.27
C ILE A 459 12.38 28.38 18.49
N ALA A 460 12.51 27.24 19.17
CA ALA A 460 12.46 25.93 18.53
C ALA A 460 11.09 25.67 17.88
N VAL A 461 9.98 25.93 18.58
CA VAL A 461 8.61 25.77 18.05
C VAL A 461 8.36 26.63 16.81
N ILE A 462 8.97 27.81 16.72
CA ILE A 462 8.87 28.69 15.55
C ILE A 462 9.82 28.24 14.42
N LEU A 463 11.08 27.92 14.73
CA LEU A 463 12.09 27.61 13.72
C LEU A 463 11.94 26.21 13.10
N ILE A 464 11.52 25.22 13.89
CA ILE A 464 11.44 23.82 13.44
C ILE A 464 10.52 23.67 12.21
N PRO A 465 9.27 24.18 12.20
CA PRO A 465 8.39 24.05 11.02
C PRO A 465 8.93 24.79 9.79
N ILE A 466 9.66 25.90 9.98
CA ILE A 466 10.17 26.74 8.90
C ILE A 466 11.44 26.14 8.27
N LYS A 467 12.33 25.57 9.10
CA LYS A 467 13.64 25.08 8.67
C LYS A 467 13.66 23.60 8.28
N THR A 468 12.64 22.83 8.65
CA THR A 468 12.58 21.40 8.30
C THR A 468 12.23 21.25 6.82
N PRO A 469 13.09 20.62 6.00
CA PRO A 469 12.80 20.42 4.58
C PRO A 469 11.60 19.48 4.41
N ARG A 470 10.79 19.72 3.38
CA ARG A 470 9.72 18.80 3.00
C ARG A 470 10.31 17.57 2.34
N TRP A 471 9.75 16.40 2.64
CA TRP A 471 10.15 15.16 1.99
C TRP A 471 10.02 15.21 0.48
N ASP A 472 10.97 14.59 -0.21
CA ASP A 472 10.85 14.30 -1.62
C ASP A 472 9.78 13.22 -1.85
N ARG A 473 8.62 13.67 -2.36
CA ARG A 473 7.47 12.82 -2.66
C ARG A 473 7.78 11.75 -3.70
N PHE A 474 8.69 12.01 -4.65
CA PHE A 474 9.09 11.03 -5.66
C PHE A 474 9.84 9.86 -5.03
N VAL A 475 10.70 10.16 -4.05
CA VAL A 475 11.47 9.14 -3.32
C VAL A 475 10.55 8.32 -2.44
N LEU A 476 9.63 8.96 -1.69
CA LEU A 476 8.69 8.24 -0.83
C LEU A 476 7.67 7.39 -1.61
N THR A 477 7.19 7.85 -2.75
CA THR A 477 6.22 7.11 -3.60
C THR A 477 6.87 6.28 -4.70
N SER A 478 8.19 6.06 -4.60
CA SER A 478 8.95 5.24 -5.56
C SER A 478 8.46 3.80 -5.62
N GLY A 479 7.98 3.25 -4.50
CA GLY A 479 7.54 1.86 -4.41
C GLY A 479 8.71 0.87 -4.37
N VAL A 480 9.82 1.24 -3.71
CA VAL A 480 11.05 0.44 -3.64
C VAL A 480 10.84 -1.01 -3.20
N THR A 481 9.82 -1.31 -2.39
CA THR A 481 9.54 -2.69 -1.97
C THR A 481 9.13 -3.59 -3.13
N ILE A 482 8.36 -3.03 -4.09
CA ILE A 482 7.75 -3.76 -5.21
C ILE A 482 8.61 -3.66 -6.45
N TYR A 483 9.16 -2.47 -6.73
CA TYR A 483 9.97 -2.20 -7.92
C TYR A 483 11.47 -2.16 -7.63
N ASN A 484 11.95 -2.97 -6.67
CA ASN A 484 13.36 -2.97 -6.26
C ASN A 484 14.30 -3.26 -7.45
N ASP A 485 13.98 -4.25 -8.29
CA ASP A 485 14.78 -4.67 -9.46
C ASP A 485 15.15 -3.48 -10.36
N ARG A 486 14.22 -2.52 -10.50
CA ARG A 486 14.40 -1.30 -11.31
C ARG A 486 15.47 -0.37 -10.76
N TYR A 487 15.70 -0.39 -9.44
CA TYR A 487 16.66 0.47 -8.75
C TYR A 487 17.96 -0.26 -8.38
N GLU A 488 17.91 -1.57 -8.16
CA GLU A 488 19.08 -2.39 -7.86
C GLU A 488 20.03 -2.49 -9.05
N SER A 489 19.49 -2.54 -10.27
CA SER A 489 20.31 -2.53 -11.50
C SER A 489 21.12 -1.24 -11.68
N LEU A 490 20.84 -0.19 -10.91
CA LEU A 490 21.51 1.10 -11.03
C LEU A 490 22.67 1.19 -10.02
N PRO A 491 23.90 1.51 -10.48
CA PRO A 491 25.10 1.39 -9.65
C PRO A 491 25.27 2.52 -8.63
N THR A 492 24.76 3.72 -8.91
CA THR A 492 24.94 4.90 -8.04
C THR A 492 23.63 5.38 -7.41
N THR A 493 23.74 6.09 -6.28
CA THR A 493 22.57 6.70 -5.62
C THR A 493 21.95 7.79 -6.51
N SER A 494 22.75 8.53 -7.27
CA SER A 494 22.27 9.59 -8.16
C SER A 494 21.40 9.03 -9.29
N LEU A 495 21.82 7.92 -9.92
CA LEU A 495 21.03 7.22 -10.94
C LEU A 495 19.71 6.69 -10.37
N ARG A 496 19.73 6.16 -9.15
CA ARG A 496 18.49 5.71 -8.46
C ARG A 496 17.53 6.88 -8.22
N LEU A 497 18.02 8.02 -7.74
CA LEU A 497 17.19 9.22 -7.54
C LEU A 497 16.64 9.78 -8.86
N GLU A 498 17.46 9.79 -9.92
CA GLU A 498 17.02 10.15 -11.28
C GLU A 498 15.94 9.18 -11.80
N GLU A 499 16.01 7.91 -11.42
CA GLU A 499 14.99 6.91 -11.76
C GLU A 499 13.70 7.04 -10.94
N MET A 500 13.79 7.38 -9.66
CA MET A 500 12.62 7.68 -8.82
C MET A 500 11.89 8.94 -9.29
N ARG A 501 12.63 9.94 -9.80
CA ARG A 501 12.10 11.19 -10.37
C ARG A 501 11.86 11.11 -11.88
N ARG A 502 11.77 9.90 -12.45
CA ARG A 502 11.62 9.71 -13.90
C ARG A 502 10.35 10.40 -14.43
N ASP A 503 9.26 10.21 -13.73
CA ASP A 503 7.92 10.50 -14.22
C ASP A 503 7.42 11.83 -13.64
N GLU A 504 6.62 12.56 -14.40
CA GLU A 504 6.04 13.81 -13.92
C GLU A 504 4.91 13.49 -12.93
N MET A 505 5.07 13.83 -11.65
CA MET A 505 3.99 13.68 -10.67
C MET A 505 3.04 14.88 -10.78
N ILE A 506 1.85 14.64 -11.33
CA ILE A 506 0.82 15.67 -11.58
C ILE A 506 -0.21 15.77 -10.45
N TYR A 507 -0.26 14.77 -9.55
CA TYR A 507 -1.13 14.79 -8.38
C TYR A 507 -0.52 13.99 -7.22
N TYR A 508 -0.76 14.45 -5.99
CA TYR A 508 -0.34 13.79 -4.75
C TYR A 508 -1.32 14.11 -3.64
N ARG A 509 -1.83 13.06 -2.96
CA ARG A 509 -2.70 13.21 -1.80
C ARG A 509 -2.45 12.10 -0.79
N GLU A 510 -2.36 12.48 0.48
CA GLU A 510 -2.33 11.54 1.60
C GLU A 510 -3.78 11.38 2.08
N GLY A 511 -4.43 10.31 1.63
CA GLY A 511 -5.84 10.01 1.89
C GLY A 511 -6.09 9.33 3.23
N LEU A 512 -7.34 8.90 3.44
CA LEU A 512 -7.79 8.27 4.69
C LEU A 512 -7.24 6.85 4.87
N THR A 513 -7.08 6.09 3.78
CA THR A 513 -6.64 4.69 3.80
C THR A 513 -5.37 4.47 2.98
N ALA A 514 -5.06 5.32 1.99
CA ALA A 514 -3.82 5.24 1.20
C ALA A 514 -3.20 6.61 0.81
N THR A 515 -1.90 6.61 0.56
CA THR A 515 -1.23 7.74 -0.13
C THR A 515 -1.32 7.50 -1.63
N VAL A 516 -1.92 8.45 -2.35
CA VAL A 516 -2.21 8.32 -3.77
C VAL A 516 -1.43 9.37 -4.57
N SER A 517 -0.87 8.96 -5.71
CA SER A 517 -0.17 9.87 -6.61
C SER A 517 -0.45 9.53 -8.08
N VAL A 518 -0.55 10.55 -8.94
CA VAL A 518 -0.74 10.38 -10.38
C VAL A 518 0.51 10.87 -11.10
N HIS A 519 0.97 10.08 -12.05
CA HIS A 519 2.21 10.26 -12.78
C HIS A 519 1.96 10.24 -14.29
N ARG A 520 2.71 11.05 -15.03
CA ARG A 520 2.67 11.13 -16.49
C ARG A 520 4.03 10.74 -17.09
N ILE A 521 3.99 9.95 -18.16
CA ILE A 521 5.13 9.59 -19.00
C ILE A 521 4.86 10.14 -20.40
N GLY A 522 5.76 10.98 -20.91
CA GLY A 522 5.56 11.65 -22.19
C GLY A 522 4.33 12.57 -22.16
N LYS A 523 3.66 12.74 -23.31
CA LYS A 523 2.48 13.61 -23.41
C LYS A 523 1.19 12.95 -22.92
N ASP A 524 1.02 11.67 -23.19
CA ASP A 524 -0.32 11.05 -23.15
C ASP A 524 -0.44 9.84 -22.20
N TYR A 525 0.66 9.29 -21.67
CA TYR A 525 0.56 8.10 -20.81
C TYR A 525 0.47 8.47 -19.34
N ILE A 526 -0.68 8.20 -18.71
CA ILE A 526 -0.92 8.47 -17.28
C ILE A 526 -1.12 7.16 -16.52
N TYR A 527 -0.58 7.11 -15.32
CA TYR A 527 -0.79 6.03 -14.37
C TYR A 527 -0.87 6.58 -12.94
N PHE A 528 -1.50 5.84 -12.02
CA PHE A 528 -1.54 6.22 -10.61
C PHE A 528 -0.95 5.14 -9.72
N LYS A 529 -0.49 5.56 -8.54
CA LYS A 529 0.05 4.69 -7.51
C LYS A 529 -0.72 4.86 -6.21
N THR A 530 -0.97 3.74 -5.54
CA THR A 530 -1.48 3.65 -4.17
C THR A 530 -0.38 3.10 -3.28
N ASN A 531 0.04 3.84 -2.26
CA ASN A 531 1.16 3.49 -1.39
C ASN A 531 2.45 3.11 -2.15
N GLY A 532 2.70 3.75 -3.30
CA GLY A 532 3.87 3.50 -4.14
C GLY A 532 3.73 2.34 -5.15
N LYS A 533 2.63 1.57 -5.12
CA LYS A 533 2.30 0.50 -6.07
C LYS A 533 1.42 1.02 -7.20
N ILE A 534 1.71 0.69 -8.47
CA ILE A 534 0.86 1.06 -9.62
C ILE A 534 -0.43 0.24 -9.58
N ASP A 535 -1.58 0.89 -9.39
CA ASP A 535 -2.90 0.26 -9.32
C ASP A 535 -3.76 0.50 -10.56
N GLY A 536 -3.33 1.37 -11.48
CA GLY A 536 -3.97 1.51 -12.78
C GLY A 536 -3.26 2.49 -13.69
N SER A 537 -3.40 2.27 -14.99
CA SER A 537 -2.76 3.06 -16.05
C SER A 537 -3.54 3.04 -17.35
N HIS A 538 -3.18 3.92 -18.29
CA HIS A 538 -3.70 3.89 -19.67
C HIS A 538 -3.48 2.53 -20.34
N GLY A 539 -2.37 1.86 -20.03
CA GLY A 539 -2.05 0.55 -20.57
C GLY A 539 -2.95 -0.58 -20.04
N ASP A 540 -3.71 -0.37 -18.97
CA ASP A 540 -4.55 -1.40 -18.34
C ASP A 540 -5.98 -1.43 -18.89
N ALA A 541 -6.26 -0.65 -19.94
CA ALA A 541 -7.57 -0.54 -20.56
C ALA A 541 -8.21 -1.91 -20.86
N LEU A 542 -7.45 -2.89 -21.38
CA LEU A 542 -7.98 -4.23 -21.67
C LEU A 542 -8.53 -4.90 -20.41
N SER A 543 -7.74 -5.00 -19.34
CA SER A 543 -8.15 -5.63 -18.09
C SER A 543 -9.33 -4.91 -17.44
N GLN A 544 -9.29 -3.58 -17.36
CA GLN A 544 -10.32 -2.80 -16.67
C GLN A 544 -11.63 -2.74 -17.44
N LEU A 545 -11.58 -2.47 -18.76
CA LEU A 545 -12.78 -2.44 -19.59
C LEU A 545 -13.44 -3.82 -19.67
N MET A 546 -12.68 -4.89 -19.89
CA MET A 546 -13.25 -6.24 -19.98
C MET A 546 -13.80 -6.75 -18.64
N THR A 547 -13.26 -6.30 -17.50
CA THR A 547 -13.84 -6.58 -16.18
C THR A 547 -15.28 -6.07 -16.07
N GLY A 548 -15.63 -4.96 -16.73
CA GLY A 548 -16.99 -4.46 -16.83
C GLY A 548 -17.79 -5.05 -18.00
N TYR A 549 -17.19 -5.16 -19.18
CA TYR A 549 -17.89 -5.58 -20.41
C TYR A 549 -18.30 -7.05 -20.39
N ILE A 550 -17.40 -7.98 -20.03
CA ILE A 550 -17.68 -9.41 -20.10
C ILE A 550 -18.93 -9.80 -19.29
N PRO A 551 -19.07 -9.47 -17.99
CA PRO A 551 -20.28 -9.85 -17.25
C PRO A 551 -21.56 -9.27 -17.84
N LEU A 552 -21.55 -8.04 -18.36
CA LEU A 552 -22.73 -7.42 -18.99
C LEU A 552 -23.01 -7.91 -20.41
N LEU A 553 -22.02 -8.45 -21.13
CA LEU A 553 -22.26 -9.17 -22.38
C LEU A 553 -22.95 -10.53 -22.12
N PHE A 554 -22.81 -11.10 -20.94
CA PHE A 554 -23.58 -12.29 -20.53
C PHE A 554 -24.92 -11.95 -19.86
N HIS A 555 -25.10 -10.72 -19.40
CA HIS A 555 -26.34 -10.24 -18.79
C HIS A 555 -26.72 -8.79 -19.20
N PRO A 556 -26.98 -8.53 -20.50
CA PRO A 556 -27.15 -7.17 -21.03
C PRO A 556 -28.46 -6.48 -20.64
N GLU A 557 -29.45 -7.24 -20.14
CA GLU A 557 -30.78 -6.73 -19.73
C GLU A 557 -30.83 -6.36 -18.24
N GLY A 558 -29.68 -6.37 -17.55
CA GLY A 558 -29.61 -6.00 -16.14
C GLY A 558 -30.13 -4.58 -15.87
N GLU A 559 -30.56 -4.32 -14.64
CA GLU A 559 -31.03 -3.01 -14.19
C GLU A 559 -30.09 -2.37 -13.17
N ARG A 560 -29.41 -3.17 -12.34
CA ARG A 560 -28.56 -2.68 -11.25
C ARG A 560 -27.20 -3.36 -11.23
N ALA A 561 -26.14 -2.55 -11.15
CA ALA A 561 -24.78 -3.05 -10.98
C ALA A 561 -24.09 -2.45 -9.76
N ALA A 562 -23.19 -3.22 -9.15
CA ALA A 562 -22.23 -2.72 -8.16
C ALA A 562 -20.80 -2.93 -8.67
N VAL A 563 -19.95 -1.92 -8.50
CA VAL A 563 -18.52 -1.94 -8.87
C VAL A 563 -17.71 -1.74 -7.60
N ILE A 564 -17.01 -2.78 -7.15
CA ILE A 564 -16.12 -2.73 -5.98
C ILE A 564 -14.72 -2.32 -6.46
N GLY A 565 -14.30 -1.12 -6.07
CA GLY A 565 -13.08 -0.45 -6.51
C GLY A 565 -13.35 0.50 -7.68
N LEU A 566 -13.02 1.79 -7.51
CA LEU A 566 -13.14 2.78 -8.57
C LEU A 566 -11.90 2.79 -9.48
N GLY A 567 -10.71 2.78 -8.89
CA GLY A 567 -9.44 2.83 -9.63
C GLY A 567 -9.39 3.98 -10.63
N SER A 568 -9.15 3.68 -11.92
CA SER A 568 -9.16 4.70 -12.99
C SER A 568 -10.57 5.13 -13.41
N GLY A 569 -11.61 4.38 -13.07
CA GLY A 569 -12.98 4.52 -13.53
C GLY A 569 -13.32 3.79 -14.83
N MET A 570 -12.37 3.14 -15.51
CA MET A 570 -12.62 2.43 -16.78
C MET A 570 -13.62 1.26 -16.62
N THR A 571 -13.54 0.50 -15.54
CA THR A 571 -14.47 -0.60 -15.25
C THR A 571 -15.89 -0.08 -15.05
N ALA A 572 -16.05 1.01 -14.30
CA ALA A 572 -17.33 1.68 -14.13
C ALA A 572 -17.86 2.25 -15.46
N LYS A 573 -16.99 2.78 -16.34
CA LYS A 573 -17.37 3.23 -17.69
C LYS A 573 -17.93 2.07 -18.51
N ALA A 574 -17.23 0.94 -18.54
CA ALA A 574 -17.67 -0.24 -19.28
C ALA A 574 -19.04 -0.75 -18.76
N VAL A 575 -19.26 -0.70 -17.45
CA VAL A 575 -20.56 -0.96 -16.84
C VAL A 575 -21.62 0.06 -17.27
N GLY A 576 -21.26 1.35 -17.26
CA GLY A 576 -22.12 2.46 -17.69
C GLY A 576 -22.48 2.45 -19.18
N ALA A 577 -21.77 1.70 -20.02
CA ALA A 577 -22.10 1.56 -21.43
C ALA A 577 -23.43 0.82 -21.67
N PHE A 578 -23.93 0.08 -20.68
CA PHE A 578 -25.20 -0.65 -20.76
C PHE A 578 -26.36 0.20 -20.19
N PRO A 579 -27.61 -0.06 -20.61
CA PRO A 579 -28.78 0.71 -20.19
C PRO A 579 -29.25 0.38 -18.76
N LEU A 580 -28.33 0.28 -17.80
CA LEU A 580 -28.62 0.09 -16.38
C LEU A 580 -29.41 1.27 -15.83
N ARG A 581 -30.19 1.04 -14.77
CA ARG A 581 -30.94 2.06 -14.01
C ARG A 581 -30.11 2.67 -12.88
N GLU A 582 -29.30 1.86 -12.20
CA GLU A 582 -28.51 2.26 -11.03
C GLU A 582 -27.15 1.56 -11.05
N ILE A 583 -26.07 2.32 -10.85
CA ILE A 583 -24.70 1.83 -10.77
C ILE A 583 -24.08 2.34 -9.46
N GLU A 584 -23.77 1.43 -8.54
CA GLU A 584 -23.14 1.78 -7.27
C GLU A 584 -21.64 1.50 -7.33
N VAL A 585 -20.83 2.53 -7.21
CA VAL A 585 -19.36 2.41 -7.19
C VAL A 585 -18.89 2.49 -5.74
N LEU A 586 -18.32 1.42 -5.24
CA LEU A 586 -17.88 1.25 -3.85
C LEU A 586 -16.37 1.46 -3.78
N GLU A 587 -15.93 2.60 -3.24
CA GLU A 587 -14.51 2.97 -3.18
C GLU A 587 -14.09 3.29 -1.74
N ILE A 588 -13.05 2.64 -1.25
CA ILE A 588 -12.60 2.75 0.14
C ILE A 588 -11.72 3.97 0.38
N GLU A 589 -11.03 4.47 -0.65
CA GLU A 589 -10.19 5.68 -0.60
C GLU A 589 -10.87 6.83 -1.37
N PRO A 590 -11.48 7.81 -0.67
CA PRO A 590 -12.13 8.94 -1.32
C PRO A 590 -11.23 9.77 -2.24
N ALA A 591 -9.92 9.80 -2.00
CA ALA A 591 -8.97 10.48 -2.89
C ALA A 591 -8.93 9.87 -4.31
N MET A 592 -9.40 8.63 -4.49
CA MET A 592 -9.47 8.01 -5.82
C MET A 592 -10.47 8.72 -6.74
N ALA A 593 -11.49 9.39 -6.19
CA ALA A 593 -12.42 10.22 -6.98
C ALA A 593 -11.75 11.44 -7.63
N ASP A 594 -10.63 11.92 -7.08
CA ASP A 594 -9.82 12.95 -7.72
C ASP A 594 -8.92 12.35 -8.81
N VAL A 595 -8.43 11.12 -8.59
CA VAL A 595 -7.57 10.40 -9.56
C VAL A 595 -8.28 10.16 -10.87
N THR A 596 -9.55 9.75 -10.84
CA THR A 596 -10.33 9.47 -12.05
C THR A 596 -10.43 10.68 -13.00
N ARG A 597 -10.27 11.91 -12.48
CA ARG A 597 -10.29 13.13 -13.30
C ARG A 597 -9.15 13.19 -14.31
N PHE A 598 -8.03 12.53 -14.00
CA PHE A 598 -6.88 12.43 -14.89
C PHE A 598 -7.03 11.35 -15.97
N PHE A 599 -8.10 10.56 -15.91
CA PHE A 599 -8.44 9.49 -16.87
C PHE A 599 -9.74 9.78 -17.62
N HIS A 600 -10.20 11.03 -17.69
CA HIS A 600 -11.47 11.39 -18.34
C HIS A 600 -11.58 10.96 -19.80
N ASP A 601 -10.46 10.92 -20.51
CA ASP A 601 -10.36 10.41 -21.88
C ASP A 601 -10.59 8.89 -21.95
N LYS A 602 -10.20 8.13 -20.92
CA LYS A 602 -10.36 6.67 -20.85
C LYS A 602 -11.62 6.21 -20.15
N ASN A 603 -12.08 6.91 -19.11
CA ASN A 603 -13.24 6.55 -18.30
C ASN A 603 -14.53 7.30 -18.69
N GLY A 604 -14.49 8.14 -19.72
CA GLY A 604 -15.69 8.80 -20.26
C GLY A 604 -16.42 9.69 -19.24
N LYS A 605 -15.72 10.19 -18.21
CA LYS A 605 -16.29 10.98 -17.10
C LYS A 605 -17.43 10.26 -16.37
N ILE A 606 -17.30 8.95 -16.19
CA ILE A 606 -18.37 8.10 -15.64
C ILE A 606 -19.01 8.60 -14.34
N LEU A 607 -18.27 9.30 -13.48
CA LEU A 607 -18.82 9.87 -12.23
C LEU A 607 -19.80 11.04 -12.44
N GLU A 608 -19.89 11.61 -13.65
CA GLU A 608 -20.89 12.61 -14.03
C GLU A 608 -22.22 11.98 -14.49
N ASP A 609 -22.25 10.66 -14.73
CA ASP A 609 -23.47 9.93 -15.10
C ASP A 609 -24.45 9.90 -13.92
N ARG A 610 -25.69 10.35 -14.16
CA ARG A 610 -26.74 10.43 -13.13
C ARG A 610 -27.15 9.08 -12.55
N ARG A 611 -26.85 7.99 -13.26
CA ARG A 611 -27.10 6.62 -12.80
C ARG A 611 -26.03 6.12 -11.84
N VAL A 612 -24.86 6.77 -11.83
CA VAL A 612 -23.70 6.38 -11.04
C VAL A 612 -23.74 7.08 -9.68
N ARG A 613 -23.65 6.28 -8.62
CA ARG A 613 -23.54 6.75 -7.24
C ARG A 613 -22.21 6.26 -6.68
N LEU A 614 -21.28 7.18 -6.45
CA LEU A 614 -20.05 6.91 -5.73
C LEU A 614 -20.35 6.83 -4.22
N VAL A 615 -20.00 5.70 -3.60
CA VAL A 615 -20.18 5.45 -2.17
C VAL A 615 -18.80 5.25 -1.54
N PRO A 616 -18.30 6.20 -0.72
CA PRO A 616 -17.02 6.07 -0.04
C PRO A 616 -17.13 5.05 1.11
N THR A 617 -16.82 3.78 0.85
CA THR A 617 -17.07 2.67 1.78
C THR A 617 -16.22 1.44 1.51
N ASP A 618 -16.21 0.51 2.46
CA ASP A 618 -15.65 -0.82 2.27
C ASP A 618 -16.62 -1.69 1.46
N GLY A 619 -16.18 -2.16 0.29
CA GLY A 619 -17.05 -2.89 -0.65
C GLY A 619 -17.58 -4.20 -0.09
N ARG A 620 -16.79 -4.94 0.70
CA ARG A 620 -17.25 -6.18 1.34
C ARG A 620 -18.39 -5.89 2.30
N ASN A 621 -18.18 -4.93 3.19
CA ASN A 621 -19.14 -4.59 4.22
C ASN A 621 -20.43 -4.00 3.64
N TYR A 622 -20.31 -3.13 2.63
CA TYR A 622 -21.47 -2.60 1.93
C TYR A 622 -22.33 -3.72 1.31
N ILE A 623 -21.71 -4.69 0.62
CA ILE A 623 -22.45 -5.81 0.01
C ILE A 623 -23.10 -6.70 1.07
N VAL A 624 -22.42 -6.98 2.20
CA VAL A 624 -23.01 -7.73 3.33
C VAL A 624 -24.29 -7.07 3.83
N ALA A 625 -24.22 -5.76 4.05
CA ALA A 625 -25.28 -5.01 4.72
C ALA A 625 -26.37 -4.48 3.78
N SER A 626 -26.08 -4.35 2.47
CA SER A 626 -27.03 -3.86 1.47
C SER A 626 -28.27 -4.77 1.40
N PRO A 627 -29.49 -4.23 1.46
CA PRO A 627 -30.69 -5.01 1.23
C PRO A 627 -30.96 -5.26 -0.26
N LYS A 628 -30.18 -4.67 -1.17
CA LYS A 628 -30.40 -4.74 -2.62
C LYS A 628 -29.89 -6.05 -3.20
N LEU A 629 -30.54 -6.48 -4.28
CA LEU A 629 -30.05 -7.53 -5.18
C LEU A 629 -29.54 -6.89 -6.47
N TYR A 630 -28.45 -7.43 -7.00
CA TYR A 630 -27.76 -6.92 -8.18
C TYR A 630 -27.86 -7.90 -9.36
N ASP A 631 -27.94 -7.33 -10.55
CA ASP A 631 -27.82 -8.06 -11.81
C ASP A 631 -26.35 -8.38 -12.09
N VAL A 632 -25.46 -7.42 -11.81
CA VAL A 632 -24.02 -7.61 -11.95
C VAL A 632 -23.30 -7.03 -10.74
N ILE A 633 -22.35 -7.78 -10.19
CA ILE A 633 -21.36 -7.25 -9.23
C ILE A 633 -19.99 -7.46 -9.85
N THR A 634 -19.20 -6.41 -10.02
CA THR A 634 -17.81 -6.51 -10.50
C THR A 634 -16.87 -6.07 -9.39
N ALA A 635 -15.80 -6.83 -9.16
CA ALA A 635 -14.80 -6.53 -8.14
C ALA A 635 -13.41 -6.47 -8.75
N GLU A 636 -12.79 -5.30 -8.67
CA GLU A 636 -11.43 -5.03 -9.10
C GLU A 636 -10.65 -4.32 -7.97
N PRO A 637 -10.37 -5.04 -6.87
CA PRO A 637 -9.54 -4.50 -5.80
C PRO A 637 -8.06 -4.48 -6.22
N SER A 638 -7.21 -3.92 -5.35
CA SER A 638 -5.75 -4.08 -5.49
C SER A 638 -5.32 -5.56 -5.26
N ASN A 639 -4.03 -5.83 -5.15
CA ASN A 639 -3.52 -7.20 -5.03
C ASN A 639 -3.74 -7.80 -3.61
N PRO A 640 -3.94 -9.13 -3.47
CA PRO A 640 -4.22 -9.82 -2.20
C PRO A 640 -3.10 -9.78 -1.15
N TRP A 641 -1.85 -9.53 -1.53
CA TRP A 641 -0.76 -9.34 -0.56
C TRP A 641 -0.80 -7.98 0.15
N ILE A 642 -1.66 -7.06 -0.31
CA ILE A 642 -1.96 -5.82 0.40
C ILE A 642 -2.91 -6.16 1.56
N ALA A 643 -2.59 -5.68 2.76
CA ALA A 643 -3.36 -5.98 3.97
C ALA A 643 -4.86 -5.67 3.79
N GLY A 644 -5.71 -6.61 4.21
CA GLY A 644 -7.17 -6.49 4.12
C GLY A 644 -7.79 -6.85 2.77
N ILE A 645 -7.04 -6.88 1.66
CA ILE A 645 -7.59 -7.20 0.33
C ILE A 645 -7.94 -8.69 0.18
N ALA A 646 -7.17 -9.58 0.80
CA ALA A 646 -7.45 -11.02 0.80
C ALA A 646 -8.85 -11.38 1.36
N ASN A 647 -9.47 -10.49 2.15
CA ASN A 647 -10.84 -10.65 2.66
C ASN A 647 -11.91 -10.60 1.55
N LEU A 648 -11.59 -10.12 0.35
CA LEU A 648 -12.46 -10.14 -0.83
C LEU A 648 -12.35 -11.45 -1.63
N TYR A 649 -11.49 -12.38 -1.19
CA TYR A 649 -11.25 -13.67 -1.85
C TYR A 649 -11.58 -14.85 -0.93
N THR A 650 -12.37 -14.63 0.12
CA THR A 650 -12.76 -15.70 1.06
C THR A 650 -14.04 -16.37 0.61
N ARG A 651 -14.19 -17.65 0.96
CA ARG A 651 -15.42 -18.41 0.73
C ARG A 651 -16.64 -17.70 1.30
N GLU A 652 -16.53 -17.17 2.52
CA GLU A 652 -17.61 -16.47 3.20
C GLU A 652 -18.04 -15.21 2.45
N PHE A 653 -17.09 -14.45 1.89
CA PHE A 653 -17.43 -13.29 1.05
C PHE A 653 -18.12 -13.72 -0.25
N TYR A 654 -17.63 -14.76 -0.94
CA TYR A 654 -18.28 -15.24 -2.16
C TYR A 654 -19.70 -15.74 -1.92
N GLU A 655 -19.98 -16.42 -0.80
CA GLU A 655 -21.35 -16.81 -0.44
C GLU A 655 -22.25 -15.60 -0.15
N VAL A 656 -21.71 -14.56 0.50
CA VAL A 656 -22.44 -13.29 0.66
C VAL A 656 -22.75 -12.68 -0.70
N VAL A 657 -21.77 -12.54 -1.59
CA VAL A 657 -21.99 -11.98 -2.94
C VAL A 657 -23.05 -12.77 -3.70
N LYS A 658 -22.94 -14.10 -3.72
CA LYS A 658 -23.93 -14.99 -4.32
C LYS A 658 -25.34 -14.79 -3.76
N SER A 659 -25.47 -14.52 -2.46
CA SER A 659 -26.77 -14.20 -1.83
C SER A 659 -27.33 -12.83 -2.25
N LYS A 660 -26.47 -11.91 -2.72
CA LYS A 660 -26.83 -10.56 -3.20
C LYS A 660 -26.99 -10.47 -4.71
N LEU A 661 -26.78 -11.56 -5.44
CA LEU A 661 -27.13 -11.66 -6.85
C LEU A 661 -28.60 -12.04 -7.02
N LYS A 662 -29.25 -11.45 -8.03
CA LYS A 662 -30.50 -11.99 -8.59
C LYS A 662 -30.27 -13.41 -9.11
N GLU A 663 -31.35 -14.12 -9.42
CA GLU A 663 -31.27 -15.53 -9.86
C GLU A 663 -30.49 -15.75 -11.15
N ASP A 664 -30.46 -14.76 -12.04
CA ASP A 664 -29.68 -14.71 -13.27
C ASP A 664 -28.47 -13.78 -13.18
N GLY A 665 -28.18 -13.23 -11.99
CA GLY A 665 -27.09 -12.28 -11.81
C GLY A 665 -25.70 -12.91 -11.90
N ILE A 666 -24.71 -12.07 -12.22
CA ILE A 666 -23.31 -12.47 -12.43
C ILE A 666 -22.39 -11.69 -11.49
N PHE A 667 -21.48 -12.41 -10.84
CA PHE A 667 -20.33 -11.83 -10.14
C PHE A 667 -19.07 -11.97 -10.99
N ALA A 668 -18.31 -10.90 -11.16
CA ALA A 668 -17.03 -10.90 -11.85
C ALA A 668 -15.92 -10.42 -10.90
N GLN A 669 -14.90 -11.26 -10.68
CA GLN A 669 -13.77 -10.96 -9.79
C GLN A 669 -12.47 -10.95 -10.60
N TRP A 670 -11.79 -9.80 -10.61
CA TRP A 670 -10.43 -9.70 -11.14
C TRP A 670 -9.44 -10.44 -10.23
N PHE A 671 -8.42 -11.06 -10.83
CA PHE A 671 -7.31 -11.70 -10.14
C PHE A 671 -6.07 -11.72 -11.05
N HIS A 672 -4.89 -12.03 -10.51
CA HIS A 672 -3.63 -12.05 -11.28
C HIS A 672 -2.81 -13.30 -10.94
N ASN A 673 -1.71 -13.57 -11.64
CA ASN A 673 -0.85 -14.75 -11.39
C ASN A 673 0.61 -14.44 -11.02
N TYR A 674 1.00 -13.15 -10.95
CA TYR A 674 2.35 -12.73 -10.54
C TYR A 674 2.46 -12.57 -9.02
N SER A 675 3.68 -12.62 -8.50
CA SER A 675 3.98 -12.44 -7.07
C SER A 675 3.17 -13.32 -6.10
N MET A 676 2.73 -14.51 -6.55
CA MET A 676 1.97 -15.49 -5.76
C MET A 676 2.46 -16.90 -6.01
N SER A 677 2.49 -17.74 -4.97
CA SER A 677 2.85 -19.14 -5.15
C SER A 677 1.79 -19.89 -5.97
N PRO A 678 2.14 -21.00 -6.63
CA PRO A 678 1.16 -21.86 -7.28
C PRO A 678 0.02 -22.31 -6.37
N ASP A 679 0.31 -22.57 -5.09
CA ASP A 679 -0.71 -22.98 -4.12
C ASP A 679 -1.66 -21.83 -3.79
N ASP A 680 -1.17 -20.59 -3.68
CA ASP A 680 -2.01 -19.40 -3.47
C ASP A 680 -2.90 -19.13 -4.69
N PHE A 681 -2.32 -19.25 -5.89
CA PHE A 681 -3.05 -19.08 -7.14
C PHE A 681 -4.17 -20.11 -7.28
N ARG A 682 -3.87 -21.39 -7.03
CA ARG A 682 -4.86 -22.48 -7.05
C ARG A 682 -5.88 -22.37 -5.91
N MET A 683 -5.49 -21.89 -4.73
CA MET A 683 -6.39 -21.67 -3.59
C MET A 683 -7.52 -20.70 -3.94
N VAL A 684 -7.21 -19.60 -4.61
CA VAL A 684 -8.23 -18.62 -5.02
C VAL A 684 -9.21 -19.23 -6.02
N PHE A 685 -8.70 -20.00 -7.00
CA PHE A 685 -9.54 -20.70 -7.98
C PHE A 685 -10.44 -21.74 -7.31
N ARG A 686 -9.89 -22.55 -6.38
CA ARG A 686 -10.67 -23.52 -5.60
C ARG A 686 -11.78 -22.84 -4.81
N THR A 687 -11.43 -21.77 -4.10
CA THR A 687 -12.35 -21.04 -3.22
C THR A 687 -13.50 -20.44 -4.02
N PHE A 688 -13.22 -19.90 -5.22
CA PHE A 688 -14.25 -19.37 -6.12
C PHE A 688 -15.12 -20.47 -6.73
N GLY A 689 -14.50 -21.55 -7.22
CA GLY A 689 -15.17 -22.68 -7.87
C GLY A 689 -16.10 -23.47 -6.94
N GLU A 690 -15.79 -23.55 -5.64
CA GLU A 690 -16.67 -24.15 -4.63
C GLU A 690 -17.89 -23.26 -4.29
N ALA A 691 -17.76 -21.94 -4.37
CA ALA A 691 -18.84 -21.02 -3.98
C ALA A 691 -19.97 -20.92 -5.03
N PHE A 692 -19.62 -20.96 -6.32
CA PHE A 692 -20.58 -20.77 -7.42
C PHE A 692 -20.91 -22.07 -8.17
N PRO A 693 -22.19 -22.32 -8.52
CA PRO A 693 -22.56 -23.51 -9.28
C PRO A 693 -22.05 -23.46 -10.72
N HIS A 694 -22.02 -22.28 -11.36
CA HIS A 694 -21.50 -22.07 -12.71
C HIS A 694 -20.36 -21.06 -12.68
N VAL A 695 -19.25 -21.41 -13.32
CA VAL A 695 -18.03 -20.59 -13.37
C VAL A 695 -17.42 -20.59 -14.76
N SER A 696 -16.87 -19.44 -15.15
CA SER A 696 -15.98 -19.30 -16.30
C SER A 696 -14.78 -18.41 -15.93
N VAL A 697 -13.63 -18.69 -16.54
CA VAL A 697 -12.39 -17.91 -16.36
C VAL A 697 -11.96 -17.34 -17.69
N TRP A 698 -11.51 -16.09 -17.65
CA TRP A 698 -11.11 -15.32 -18.81
C TRP A 698 -9.73 -14.69 -18.58
N GLY A 699 -8.82 -14.78 -19.55
CA GLY A 699 -7.49 -14.17 -19.51
C GLY A 699 -7.49 -12.83 -20.26
N MET A 700 -7.23 -11.75 -19.53
CA MET A 700 -7.27 -10.37 -20.06
C MET A 700 -5.92 -9.97 -20.62
N LYS A 701 -4.87 -10.05 -19.79
CA LYS A 701 -3.48 -9.93 -20.20
C LYS A 701 -2.76 -11.22 -19.79
N GLU A 702 -1.49 -11.35 -20.16
CA GLU A 702 -0.67 -12.51 -19.78
C GLU A 702 -0.75 -12.91 -18.29
N SER A 703 -0.95 -11.93 -17.42
CA SER A 703 -0.92 -12.13 -15.98
C SER A 703 -2.21 -11.75 -15.24
N ASP A 704 -3.27 -11.36 -15.96
CA ASP A 704 -4.53 -10.89 -15.38
C ASP A 704 -5.69 -11.79 -15.82
N PHE A 705 -6.54 -12.17 -14.87
CA PHE A 705 -7.67 -13.07 -15.04
C PHE A 705 -8.95 -12.43 -14.51
N LEU A 706 -10.07 -12.81 -15.11
CA LEU A 706 -11.41 -12.49 -14.66
C LEU A 706 -12.16 -13.80 -14.42
N MET A 707 -12.65 -14.00 -13.19
CA MET A 707 -13.49 -15.14 -12.83
C MET A 707 -14.95 -14.69 -12.77
N LEU A 708 -15.82 -15.35 -13.52
CA LEU A 708 -17.26 -15.12 -13.52
C LEU A 708 -17.97 -16.23 -12.78
N GLY A 709 -18.82 -15.88 -11.81
CA GLY A 709 -19.62 -16.80 -11.01
C GLY A 709 -21.09 -16.44 -11.07
N SER A 710 -21.96 -17.43 -11.27
CA SER A 710 -23.40 -17.21 -11.40
C SER A 710 -24.20 -18.39 -10.84
N LYS A 711 -25.47 -18.14 -10.49
CA LYS A 711 -26.43 -19.17 -10.03
C LYS A 711 -26.97 -20.01 -11.20
N LYS A 712 -27.10 -19.41 -12.37
CA LYS A 712 -27.52 -20.05 -13.63
C LYS A 712 -26.36 -20.12 -14.61
N GLU A 713 -26.48 -21.03 -15.57
CA GLU A 713 -25.53 -21.17 -16.66
C GLU A 713 -25.48 -19.88 -17.51
N GLN A 714 -24.27 -19.50 -17.89
CA GLN A 714 -24.00 -18.32 -18.73
C GLN A 714 -24.28 -18.66 -20.19
N VAL A 715 -24.97 -17.78 -20.91
CA VAL A 715 -25.35 -18.03 -22.32
C VAL A 715 -24.86 -16.89 -23.20
N PHE A 716 -24.01 -17.20 -24.19
CA PHE A 716 -23.53 -16.22 -25.16
C PHE A 716 -24.53 -16.02 -26.31
N ARG A 717 -25.35 -14.96 -26.23
CA ARG A 717 -26.44 -14.67 -27.20
C ARG A 717 -25.96 -13.79 -28.36
N TYR A 718 -25.11 -14.31 -29.24
CA TYR A 718 -24.46 -13.52 -30.30
C TYR A 718 -25.37 -12.57 -31.10
N PRO A 719 -26.55 -12.99 -31.65
CA PRO A 719 -27.37 -12.08 -32.46
C PRO A 719 -27.84 -10.83 -31.70
N MET A 720 -28.20 -11.00 -30.42
CA MET A 720 -28.60 -9.92 -29.54
C MET A 720 -27.42 -9.01 -29.19
N LEU A 721 -26.26 -9.61 -28.89
CA LEU A 721 -25.05 -8.85 -28.58
C LEU A 721 -24.55 -8.04 -29.77
N GLN A 722 -24.69 -8.57 -30.98
CA GLN A 722 -24.34 -7.85 -32.20
C GLN A 722 -25.27 -6.66 -32.44
N GLU A 723 -26.56 -6.80 -32.12
CA GLU A 723 -27.48 -5.67 -32.16
C GLU A 723 -27.07 -4.57 -31.17
N ILE A 724 -26.76 -4.95 -29.92
CA ILE A 724 -26.27 -4.01 -28.89
C ILE A 724 -24.98 -3.33 -29.36
N PHE A 725 -24.01 -4.10 -29.84
CA PHE A 725 -22.74 -3.60 -30.36
C PHE A 725 -22.94 -2.61 -31.51
N SER A 726 -23.80 -2.92 -32.47
CA SER A 726 -24.09 -2.05 -33.61
C SER A 726 -24.76 -0.72 -33.23
N LYS A 727 -25.46 -0.67 -32.09
CA LYS A 727 -26.15 0.54 -31.60
C LYS A 727 -25.35 1.31 -30.55
N ASN A 728 -24.46 0.66 -29.81
CA ASN A 728 -23.68 1.24 -28.72
C ASN A 728 -22.34 1.82 -29.20
N GLN A 729 -22.27 3.14 -29.35
CA GLN A 729 -21.07 3.82 -29.82
C GLN A 729 -19.88 3.64 -28.88
N THR A 730 -20.07 3.81 -27.57
CA THR A 730 -19.02 3.67 -26.56
C THR A 730 -18.39 2.28 -26.59
N LEU A 731 -19.22 1.24 -26.66
CA LEU A 731 -18.75 -0.14 -26.75
C LEU A 731 -17.91 -0.38 -28.01
N ARG A 732 -18.30 0.18 -29.17
CA ARG A 732 -17.53 0.03 -30.42
C ARG A 732 -16.20 0.76 -30.39
N GLU A 733 -16.17 1.99 -29.88
CA GLU A 733 -14.96 2.79 -29.77
C GLU A 733 -13.95 2.10 -28.85
N ASP A 734 -14.42 1.59 -27.70
CA ASP A 734 -13.58 0.86 -26.76
C ASP A 734 -13.05 -0.45 -27.37
N PHE A 735 -13.89 -1.23 -28.05
CA PHE A 735 -13.45 -2.45 -28.73
C PHE A 735 -12.41 -2.13 -29.81
N GLN A 736 -12.63 -1.09 -30.61
CA GLN A 736 -11.68 -0.65 -31.63
C GLN A 736 -10.35 -0.21 -31.02
N GLU A 737 -10.36 0.50 -29.89
CA GLU A 737 -9.14 0.89 -29.17
C GLU A 737 -8.36 -0.35 -28.68
N LEU A 738 -9.10 -1.39 -28.24
CA LEU A 738 -8.53 -2.67 -27.81
C LEU A 738 -8.11 -3.58 -28.98
N GLY A 739 -8.28 -3.15 -30.23
CA GLY A 739 -7.95 -3.94 -31.42
C GLY A 739 -8.98 -5.03 -31.78
N LEU A 740 -10.17 -4.97 -31.19
CA LEU A 740 -11.28 -5.88 -31.45
C LEU A 740 -12.28 -5.25 -32.41
N SER A 741 -12.75 -6.03 -33.39
CA SER A 741 -13.70 -5.54 -34.39
C SER A 741 -15.13 -6.10 -34.26
N ASP A 742 -15.31 -7.13 -33.43
CA ASP A 742 -16.61 -7.79 -33.23
C ASP A 742 -16.71 -8.39 -31.82
N VAL A 743 -17.92 -8.45 -31.26
CA VAL A 743 -18.17 -9.04 -29.93
C VAL A 743 -17.84 -10.52 -29.85
N TYR A 744 -17.83 -11.23 -30.98
CA TYR A 744 -17.38 -12.62 -31.04
C TYR A 744 -15.92 -12.79 -30.58
N GLY A 745 -15.08 -11.76 -30.79
CA GLY A 745 -13.67 -11.78 -30.41
C GLY A 745 -13.46 -12.06 -28.92
N ILE A 746 -14.37 -11.63 -28.04
CA ILE A 746 -14.21 -11.83 -26.59
C ILE A 746 -14.07 -13.31 -26.20
N LEU A 747 -14.59 -14.24 -27.03
CA LEU A 747 -14.47 -15.68 -26.79
C LEU A 747 -13.02 -16.15 -26.81
N GLY A 748 -12.10 -15.43 -27.48
CA GLY A 748 -10.66 -15.69 -27.43
C GLY A 748 -10.01 -15.36 -26.07
N PHE A 749 -10.71 -14.65 -25.19
CA PHE A 749 -10.28 -14.43 -23.80
C PHE A 749 -10.67 -15.59 -22.89
N TYR A 750 -11.57 -16.49 -23.27
CA TYR A 750 -11.96 -17.62 -22.43
C TYR A 750 -10.77 -18.55 -22.15
N ARG A 751 -10.74 -19.17 -20.97
CA ARG A 751 -9.66 -20.07 -20.54
C ARG A 751 -10.16 -21.40 -20.02
N MET A 752 -11.20 -21.39 -19.18
CA MET A 752 -11.71 -22.63 -18.57
C MET A 752 -13.11 -22.46 -17.97
N GLY A 753 -13.82 -23.57 -17.86
CA GLY A 753 -15.08 -23.68 -17.13
C GLY A 753 -14.85 -24.19 -15.71
N LYS A 754 -15.96 -24.48 -15.02
CA LYS A 754 -15.92 -24.98 -13.64
C LYS A 754 -15.19 -26.32 -13.52
N GLU A 755 -15.42 -27.26 -14.42
CA GLU A 755 -14.83 -28.60 -14.32
C GLU A 755 -13.30 -28.53 -14.37
N GLU A 756 -12.76 -27.80 -15.33
CA GLU A 756 -11.32 -27.62 -15.49
C GLU A 756 -10.72 -26.79 -14.36
N MET A 757 -11.41 -25.75 -13.88
CA MET A 757 -11.01 -24.97 -12.70
C MET A 757 -10.87 -25.85 -11.46
N MET A 758 -11.83 -26.75 -11.22
CA MET A 758 -11.79 -27.65 -10.06
C MET A 758 -10.67 -28.69 -10.18
N LYS A 759 -10.42 -29.24 -11.39
CA LYS A 759 -9.28 -30.13 -11.65
C LYS A 759 -7.95 -29.41 -11.47
N PHE A 760 -7.82 -28.20 -12.00
CA PHE A 760 -6.60 -27.37 -11.86
C PHE A 760 -6.30 -27.10 -10.39
N SER A 761 -7.33 -26.79 -9.60
CA SER A 761 -7.19 -26.39 -8.20
C SER A 761 -7.25 -27.55 -7.18
N GLU A 762 -7.24 -28.79 -7.66
CA GLU A 762 -7.35 -29.99 -6.81
C GLU A 762 -6.24 -30.08 -5.76
N GLY A 763 -6.62 -30.26 -4.49
CA GLY A 763 -5.65 -30.35 -3.37
C GLY A 763 -5.12 -29.00 -2.86
N ALA A 764 -5.45 -27.87 -3.50
CA ALA A 764 -5.13 -26.55 -2.96
C ALA A 764 -5.97 -26.25 -1.69
N GLY A 765 -5.47 -25.40 -0.79
CA GLY A 765 -6.24 -24.98 0.39
C GLY A 765 -7.47 -24.13 0.01
N LEU A 766 -8.28 -23.77 1.01
CA LEU A 766 -9.33 -22.77 0.89
C LEU A 766 -8.92 -21.49 1.62
N ASN A 767 -9.24 -20.33 1.03
CA ASN A 767 -9.15 -19.07 1.72
C ASN A 767 -10.47 -18.80 2.48
N THR A 768 -10.37 -18.70 3.80
CA THR A 768 -11.55 -18.53 4.68
C THR A 768 -11.34 -17.33 5.59
N ASP A 769 -12.44 -16.73 6.05
CA ASP A 769 -12.37 -15.62 7.01
C ASP A 769 -11.55 -15.98 8.25
N ASP A 770 -11.75 -17.19 8.81
CA ASP A 770 -11.07 -17.66 10.02
C ASP A 770 -9.60 -17.99 9.79
N GLY A 771 -9.28 -18.65 8.67
CA GLY A 771 -7.92 -19.10 8.38
C GLY A 771 -7.01 -18.01 7.81
N ALA A 772 -7.56 -16.98 7.16
CA ALA A 772 -6.84 -15.85 6.55
C ALA A 772 -5.62 -16.26 5.71
N GLN A 773 -5.64 -17.45 5.08
CA GLN A 773 -4.46 -18.10 4.54
C GLN A 773 -3.75 -17.23 3.50
N LEU A 774 -4.52 -16.72 2.52
CA LEU A 774 -4.01 -15.90 1.42
C LEU A 774 -3.35 -14.61 1.92
N GLU A 775 -3.90 -14.02 2.99
CA GLU A 775 -3.40 -12.76 3.56
C GLU A 775 -1.98 -12.89 4.14
N PHE A 776 -1.62 -14.08 4.62
CA PHE A 776 -0.31 -14.38 5.19
C PHE A 776 0.64 -15.09 4.22
N SER A 777 0.13 -15.88 3.28
CA SER A 777 0.96 -16.60 2.31
C SER A 777 1.39 -15.71 1.13
N ALA A 778 0.47 -14.88 0.57
CA ALA A 778 0.76 -14.07 -0.61
C ALA A 778 1.93 -13.08 -0.41
N PRO A 779 2.04 -12.32 0.71
CA PRO A 779 3.15 -11.40 0.90
C PRO A 779 4.54 -12.05 0.89
N ARG A 780 4.63 -13.37 1.17
CA ARG A 780 5.90 -14.12 1.15
C ARG A 780 6.47 -14.26 -0.27
N ASN A 781 5.63 -14.08 -1.28
CA ASN A 781 5.98 -14.23 -2.70
C ASN A 781 6.05 -12.90 -3.46
N LEU A 782 5.89 -11.75 -2.78
CA LEU A 782 5.81 -10.41 -3.38
C LEU A 782 6.95 -10.12 -4.40
N ARG A 783 8.14 -10.68 -4.17
CA ARG A 783 9.36 -10.46 -4.96
C ARG A 783 9.75 -11.64 -5.86
N ARG A 784 8.86 -12.62 -6.05
CA ARG A 784 9.13 -13.80 -6.88
C ARG A 784 8.41 -13.70 -8.21
N SER A 785 9.15 -13.83 -9.31
CA SER A 785 8.54 -14.01 -10.63
C SER A 785 7.87 -15.39 -10.70
N THR A 786 6.54 -15.39 -10.68
CA THR A 786 5.70 -16.59 -10.59
C THR A 786 4.68 -16.70 -11.72
N ALA A 787 4.53 -15.65 -12.54
CA ALA A 787 3.55 -15.59 -13.63
C ALA A 787 3.75 -16.75 -14.63
N ASP A 788 4.98 -16.97 -15.11
CA ASP A 788 5.27 -18.02 -16.08
C ASP A 788 5.07 -19.42 -15.52
N LEU A 789 5.43 -19.63 -14.25
CA LEU A 789 5.21 -20.91 -13.58
C LEU A 789 3.70 -21.20 -13.47
N ASN A 790 2.93 -20.23 -12.98
CA ASN A 790 1.48 -20.36 -12.83
C ASN A 790 0.79 -20.56 -14.19
N ARG A 791 1.24 -19.86 -15.24
CA ARG A 791 0.76 -20.02 -16.61
C ARG A 791 1.00 -21.43 -17.14
N LYS A 792 2.22 -21.97 -16.97
CA LYS A 792 2.58 -23.33 -17.39
C LYS A 792 1.78 -24.40 -16.64
N LEU A 793 1.54 -24.21 -15.34
CA LEU A 793 0.73 -25.12 -14.53
C LEU A 793 -0.75 -25.10 -14.93
N MET A 794 -1.26 -23.94 -15.34
CA MET A 794 -2.63 -23.79 -15.81
C MET A 794 -2.84 -24.35 -17.23
N GLY A 795 -1.80 -24.32 -18.07
CA GLY A 795 -1.82 -24.71 -19.49
C GLY A 795 -2.60 -26.00 -19.82
N PRO A 796 -2.38 -27.13 -19.13
CA PRO A 796 -3.07 -28.40 -19.40
C PRO A 796 -4.59 -28.37 -19.17
N PHE A 797 -5.11 -27.37 -18.47
CA PHE A 797 -6.53 -27.24 -18.11
C PHE A 797 -7.24 -26.19 -18.97
N LEU A 798 -6.53 -25.56 -19.90
CA LEU A 798 -7.11 -24.59 -20.81
C LEU A 798 -7.99 -25.29 -21.83
N VAL A 799 -9.19 -24.77 -22.02
CA VAL A 799 -10.18 -25.26 -22.99
C VAL A 799 -10.75 -24.10 -23.78
N ASP A 800 -11.18 -24.39 -25.00
CA ASP A 800 -11.85 -23.43 -25.85
C ASP A 800 -13.22 -23.02 -25.28
N ALA A 801 -13.70 -21.83 -25.67
CA ALA A 801 -15.01 -21.38 -25.25
C ALA A 801 -16.11 -22.34 -25.75
N PRO A 802 -17.05 -22.77 -24.90
CA PRO A 802 -18.09 -23.73 -25.28
C PRO A 802 -19.02 -23.18 -26.38
N TRP A 803 -19.05 -21.85 -26.57
CA TRP A 803 -19.93 -21.18 -27.52
C TRP A 803 -19.34 -20.98 -28.93
N LEU A 804 -18.07 -21.35 -29.20
CA LEU A 804 -17.41 -21.08 -30.51
C LEU A 804 -18.15 -21.68 -31.71
N ASN A 805 -18.75 -22.86 -31.54
CA ASN A 805 -19.41 -23.61 -32.61
C ASN A 805 -20.93 -23.59 -32.53
N SER A 806 -21.52 -22.61 -31.82
CA SER A 806 -22.98 -22.52 -31.71
C SER A 806 -23.64 -22.22 -33.06
N ASP A 807 -24.69 -22.99 -33.41
CA ASP A 807 -25.48 -22.83 -34.64
C ASP A 807 -26.16 -21.44 -34.75
N SER A 808 -26.34 -20.75 -33.62
CA SER A 808 -26.89 -19.39 -33.60
C SER A 808 -25.92 -18.33 -34.15
N ILE A 809 -24.64 -18.67 -34.31
CA ILE A 809 -23.58 -17.74 -34.71
C ILE A 809 -23.36 -17.81 -36.22
N LYS A 810 -23.90 -16.84 -36.94
CA LYS A 810 -23.80 -16.75 -38.41
C LYS A 810 -22.64 -15.85 -38.84
N ILE A 811 -21.41 -16.29 -38.55
CA ILE A 811 -20.17 -15.62 -38.98
C ILE A 811 -19.40 -16.54 -39.95
N PRO A 812 -18.88 -16.03 -41.09
CA PRO A 812 -17.99 -16.80 -41.97
C PRO A 812 -16.79 -17.38 -41.21
N ALA A 813 -16.39 -18.61 -41.52
CA ALA A 813 -15.34 -19.32 -40.77
C ALA A 813 -14.00 -18.53 -40.73
N ALA A 814 -13.59 -17.93 -41.86
CA ALA A 814 -12.37 -17.11 -41.92
C ALA A 814 -12.42 -15.92 -40.95
N MET A 815 -13.59 -15.27 -40.81
CA MET A 815 -13.78 -14.15 -39.90
C MET A 815 -13.80 -14.56 -38.44
N ARG A 816 -14.32 -15.76 -38.10
CA ARG A 816 -14.26 -16.28 -36.72
C ARG A 816 -12.81 -16.38 -36.25
N HIS A 817 -11.95 -17.02 -37.05
CA HIS A 817 -10.53 -17.15 -36.75
C HIS A 817 -9.84 -15.78 -36.68
N TYR A 818 -10.21 -14.83 -37.55
CA TYR A 818 -9.69 -13.47 -37.49
C TYR A 818 -10.05 -12.75 -36.16
N TYR A 819 -11.30 -12.84 -35.72
CA TYR A 819 -11.75 -12.23 -34.46
C TYR A 819 -11.10 -12.88 -33.22
N LEU A 820 -10.88 -14.20 -33.25
CA LEU A 820 -10.11 -14.88 -32.18
C LEU A 820 -8.64 -14.46 -32.20
N ALA A 821 -8.03 -14.33 -33.38
CA ALA A 821 -6.67 -13.83 -33.51
C ALA A 821 -6.51 -12.41 -32.95
N GLN A 822 -7.50 -11.52 -33.14
CA GLN A 822 -7.50 -10.18 -32.54
C GLN A 822 -7.49 -10.24 -31.01
N ALA A 823 -8.30 -11.11 -30.41
CA ALA A 823 -8.34 -11.25 -28.96
C ALA A 823 -7.05 -11.87 -28.38
N HIS A 824 -6.47 -12.86 -29.05
CA HIS A 824 -5.17 -13.40 -28.66
C HIS A 824 -4.04 -12.38 -28.80
N GLU A 825 -4.06 -11.55 -29.84
CA GLU A 825 -3.09 -10.45 -29.97
C GLU A 825 -3.27 -9.41 -28.86
N ALA A 826 -4.52 -9.02 -28.56
CA ALA A 826 -4.82 -8.06 -27.50
C ALA A 826 -4.37 -8.53 -26.11
N ASN A 827 -4.52 -9.83 -25.79
CA ASN A 827 -4.09 -10.39 -24.50
C ASN A 827 -2.61 -10.83 -24.46
N GLY A 828 -1.86 -10.65 -25.55
CA GLY A 828 -0.43 -10.97 -25.66
C GLY A 828 -0.11 -12.44 -25.96
N TRP A 829 -1.10 -13.27 -26.31
CA TRP A 829 -0.91 -14.67 -26.66
C TRP A 829 -0.58 -14.82 -28.15
N ASN A 830 0.58 -14.30 -28.54
CA ASN A 830 0.99 -14.17 -29.93
C ASN A 830 1.06 -15.50 -30.68
N ASP A 831 1.44 -16.59 -30.02
CA ASP A 831 1.48 -17.94 -30.63
C ASP A 831 0.08 -18.38 -31.09
N GLN A 832 -0.92 -18.25 -30.23
CA GLN A 832 -2.31 -18.55 -30.54
C GLN A 832 -2.87 -17.57 -31.57
N ALA A 833 -2.53 -16.28 -31.48
CA ALA A 833 -2.91 -15.28 -32.48
C ALA A 833 -2.38 -15.63 -33.87
N LEU A 834 -1.12 -16.09 -33.94
CA LEU A 834 -0.47 -16.50 -35.18
C LEU A 834 -1.08 -17.78 -35.75
N GLU A 835 -1.48 -18.73 -34.91
CA GLU A 835 -2.18 -19.94 -35.35
C GLU A 835 -3.55 -19.60 -35.96
N GLU A 836 -4.35 -18.82 -35.25
CA GLU A 836 -5.68 -18.40 -35.66
C GLU A 836 -5.65 -17.53 -36.92
N ILE A 837 -4.72 -16.58 -37.04
CA ILE A 837 -4.61 -15.76 -38.26
C ILE A 837 -4.16 -16.58 -39.47
N ASN A 838 -3.32 -17.60 -39.27
CA ASN A 838 -2.93 -18.52 -40.33
C ASN A 838 -4.11 -19.42 -40.77
N ARG A 839 -4.99 -19.82 -39.84
CA ARG A 839 -6.26 -20.51 -40.17
C ARG A 839 -7.18 -19.60 -40.99
N ALA A 840 -7.35 -18.35 -40.59
CA ALA A 840 -8.13 -17.35 -41.32
C ALA A 840 -7.61 -17.16 -42.76
N LEU A 841 -6.30 -17.01 -42.93
CA LEU A 841 -5.65 -16.85 -44.24
C LEU A 841 -5.74 -18.08 -45.15
N ARG A 842 -5.78 -19.29 -44.59
CA ARG A 842 -6.01 -20.52 -45.38
C ARG A 842 -7.42 -20.57 -45.96
N LEU A 843 -8.39 -20.03 -45.22
CA LEU A 843 -9.80 -20.02 -45.63
C LEU A 843 -10.12 -18.85 -46.59
N ASP A 844 -9.53 -17.68 -46.35
CA ASP A 844 -9.67 -16.52 -47.23
C ASP A 844 -8.36 -15.71 -47.33
N PRO A 845 -7.51 -16.02 -48.32
CA PRO A 845 -6.24 -15.32 -48.53
C PRO A 845 -6.39 -13.95 -49.23
N SER A 846 -7.61 -13.53 -49.57
CA SER A 846 -7.86 -12.27 -50.27
C SER A 846 -7.94 -11.07 -49.32
N GLN A 847 -8.25 -11.32 -48.04
CA GLN A 847 -8.46 -10.30 -47.02
C GLN A 847 -7.16 -9.61 -46.61
N ALA A 848 -7.04 -8.31 -46.91
CA ALA A 848 -5.84 -7.55 -46.62
C ALA A 848 -5.59 -7.36 -45.11
N ASP A 849 -6.65 -7.20 -44.31
CA ASP A 849 -6.56 -6.98 -42.86
C ASP A 849 -6.00 -8.19 -42.10
N PHE A 850 -6.13 -9.40 -42.67
CA PHE A 850 -5.55 -10.60 -42.07
C PHE A 850 -4.02 -10.53 -42.08
N TYR A 851 -3.47 -10.01 -43.19
CA TYR A 851 -2.03 -9.78 -43.30
C TYR A 851 -1.55 -8.64 -42.41
N VAL A 852 -2.36 -7.58 -42.22
CA VAL A 852 -2.04 -6.50 -41.29
C VAL A 852 -1.91 -7.02 -39.85
N LEU A 853 -2.89 -7.81 -39.39
CA LEU A 853 -2.84 -8.42 -38.06
C LEU A 853 -1.65 -9.39 -37.93
N LYS A 854 -1.42 -10.22 -38.94
CA LYS A 854 -0.26 -11.13 -38.97
C LYS A 854 1.08 -10.37 -38.89
N THR A 855 1.21 -9.23 -39.58
CA THR A 855 2.38 -8.36 -39.46
C THR A 855 2.56 -7.88 -38.03
N LYS A 856 1.50 -7.39 -37.37
CA LYS A 856 1.56 -6.90 -35.99
C LYS A 856 2.03 -8.01 -35.03
N VAL A 857 1.42 -9.20 -35.10
CA VAL A 857 1.77 -10.35 -34.25
C VAL A 857 3.23 -10.79 -34.48
N LEU A 858 3.69 -10.84 -35.74
CA LEU A 858 5.07 -11.24 -36.05
C LEU A 858 6.11 -10.22 -35.58
N LEU A 859 5.78 -8.92 -35.56
CA LEU A 859 6.66 -7.89 -35.01
C LEU A 859 6.77 -8.01 -33.49
N ALA A 860 5.66 -8.29 -32.80
CA ALA A 860 5.66 -8.55 -31.36
C ALA A 860 6.53 -9.77 -30.97
N GLU A 861 6.66 -10.75 -31.88
CA GLU A 861 7.53 -11.92 -31.75
C GLU A 861 8.98 -11.70 -32.27
N GLU A 862 9.34 -10.45 -32.59
CA GLU A 862 10.64 -10.07 -33.16
C GLU A 862 10.99 -10.76 -34.50
N LYS A 863 10.00 -11.28 -35.23
CA LYS A 863 10.15 -11.96 -36.53
C LYS A 863 10.04 -10.97 -37.70
N SER A 864 10.89 -9.95 -37.70
CA SER A 864 10.87 -8.81 -38.65
C SER A 864 10.81 -9.22 -40.13
N GLY A 865 11.57 -10.24 -40.54
CA GLY A 865 11.59 -10.70 -41.95
C GLY A 865 10.26 -11.30 -42.43
N GLU A 866 9.64 -12.14 -41.60
CA GLU A 866 8.32 -12.70 -41.88
C GLU A 866 7.25 -11.62 -41.83
N ALA A 867 7.35 -10.71 -40.85
CA ALA A 867 6.46 -9.56 -40.73
C ALA A 867 6.49 -8.68 -41.98
N ALA A 868 7.65 -8.50 -42.60
CA ALA A 868 7.83 -7.66 -43.78
C ALA A 868 7.17 -8.32 -45.00
N THR A 869 7.31 -9.64 -45.10
CA THR A 869 6.63 -10.43 -46.13
C THR A 869 5.11 -10.31 -45.99
N ALA A 870 4.58 -10.42 -44.77
CA ALA A 870 3.15 -10.21 -44.50
C ALA A 870 2.73 -8.77 -44.80
N ALA A 871 3.54 -7.77 -44.46
CA ALA A 871 3.24 -6.36 -44.70
C ALA A 871 3.16 -6.04 -46.20
N LEU A 872 4.12 -6.55 -46.98
CA LEU A 872 4.10 -6.42 -48.44
C LEU A 872 2.89 -7.14 -49.05
N ALA A 873 2.48 -8.28 -48.49
CA ALA A 873 1.28 -8.99 -48.90
C ALA A 873 -0.01 -8.21 -48.59
N ALA A 874 -0.08 -7.51 -47.45
CA ALA A 874 -1.19 -6.59 -47.12
C ALA A 874 -1.27 -5.43 -48.12
N LEU A 875 -0.13 -4.76 -48.36
CA LEU A 875 0.00 -3.63 -49.28
C LEU A 875 -0.35 -4.00 -50.72
N ALA A 876 -0.02 -5.22 -51.16
CA ALA A 876 -0.37 -5.71 -52.49
C ALA A 876 -1.88 -5.86 -52.71
N ARG A 877 -2.67 -6.04 -51.63
CA ARG A 877 -4.11 -6.30 -51.69
C ARG A 877 -4.95 -5.04 -51.56
N SER A 878 -4.56 -4.12 -50.68
CA SER A 878 -5.33 -2.89 -50.46
C SER A 878 -4.46 -1.71 -50.08
N ARG A 879 -4.67 -0.57 -50.74
CA ARG A 879 -4.04 0.72 -50.38
C ARG A 879 -4.44 1.22 -48.99
N GLN A 880 -5.60 0.80 -48.47
CA GLN A 880 -6.06 1.22 -47.14
C GLN A 880 -5.15 0.68 -46.02
N THR A 881 -4.38 -0.38 -46.29
CA THR A 881 -3.42 -0.96 -45.34
C THR A 881 -2.15 -0.13 -45.15
N ILE A 882 -1.89 0.89 -46.00
CA ILE A 882 -0.71 1.75 -45.89
C ILE A 882 -0.61 2.35 -44.48
N GLY A 883 -1.70 2.95 -43.98
CA GLY A 883 -1.70 3.58 -42.64
C GLY A 883 -1.36 2.60 -41.51
N PRO A 884 -2.09 1.48 -41.37
CA PRO A 884 -1.77 0.44 -40.38
C PRO A 884 -0.34 -0.11 -40.47
N ILE A 885 0.14 -0.42 -41.68
CA ILE A 885 1.51 -0.94 -41.89
C ILE A 885 2.57 0.10 -41.54
N LEU A 886 2.33 1.38 -41.82
CA LEU A 886 3.23 2.46 -41.44
C LEU A 886 3.21 2.77 -39.94
N ARG A 887 2.14 2.47 -39.21
CA ARG A 887 2.18 2.53 -37.74
C ARG A 887 3.07 1.43 -37.16
N ALA A 888 3.07 0.26 -37.78
CA ALA A 888 3.95 -0.86 -37.41
C ALA A 888 5.39 -0.69 -37.91
N SER A 889 5.69 0.31 -38.76
CA SER A 889 6.97 0.40 -39.46
C SER A 889 8.17 0.70 -38.56
N GLU A 890 7.93 1.25 -37.37
CA GLU A 890 8.98 1.57 -36.39
C GLU A 890 9.57 0.32 -35.71
N GLU A 891 8.83 -0.79 -35.69
CA GLU A 891 9.25 -2.05 -35.04
C GLU A 891 10.08 -2.94 -35.97
N PHE A 892 10.15 -2.61 -37.26
CA PHE A 892 10.97 -3.36 -38.22
C PHE A 892 12.46 -3.10 -38.01
N TYR A 893 13.25 -4.17 -38.20
CA TYR A 893 14.68 -4.01 -38.42
C TYR A 893 14.97 -3.26 -39.73
N LEU A 894 16.14 -2.60 -39.77
CA LEU A 894 16.48 -1.62 -40.81
C LEU A 894 16.34 -2.13 -42.26
N PRO A 895 16.80 -3.35 -42.63
CA PRO A 895 16.66 -3.86 -44.00
C PRO A 895 15.19 -4.02 -44.42
N GLU A 896 14.36 -4.55 -43.53
CA GLU A 896 12.95 -4.80 -43.76
C GLU A 896 12.15 -3.49 -43.80
N ALA A 897 12.43 -2.57 -42.88
CA ALA A 897 11.82 -1.24 -42.86
C ALA A 897 12.04 -0.51 -44.20
N LYS A 898 13.26 -0.60 -44.76
CA LYS A 898 13.60 -0.02 -46.07
C LYS A 898 12.72 -0.59 -47.19
N LEU A 899 12.43 -1.88 -47.18
CA LEU A 899 11.56 -2.52 -48.19
C LEU A 899 10.12 -2.02 -48.06
N VAL A 900 9.58 -1.98 -46.84
CA VAL A 900 8.21 -1.52 -46.56
C VAL A 900 8.04 -0.05 -46.93
N TYR A 901 8.99 0.82 -46.53
CA TYR A 901 8.98 2.24 -46.90
C TYR A 901 9.06 2.45 -48.41
N SER A 902 9.95 1.74 -49.09
CA SER A 902 10.09 1.85 -50.55
C SER A 902 8.79 1.45 -51.26
N LYS A 903 8.13 0.38 -50.80
CA LYS A 903 6.87 -0.09 -51.38
C LYS A 903 5.73 0.91 -51.16
N THR A 904 5.58 1.47 -49.97
CA THR A 904 4.53 2.46 -49.67
C THR A 904 4.72 3.76 -50.47
N ILE A 905 5.97 4.19 -50.68
CA ILE A 905 6.31 5.31 -51.56
C ILE A 905 5.94 5.00 -53.02
N GLN A 906 6.26 3.80 -53.53
CA GLN A 906 5.86 3.38 -54.88
C GLN A 906 4.34 3.38 -55.08
N MET A 907 3.58 3.12 -54.00
CA MET A 907 2.12 3.17 -54.02
C MET A 907 1.55 4.60 -53.95
N GLY A 908 2.40 5.63 -53.87
CA GLY A 908 2.01 7.04 -53.88
C GLY A 908 1.54 7.57 -52.52
N THR A 909 2.03 7.02 -51.41
CA THR A 909 1.69 7.50 -50.06
C THR A 909 1.98 9.00 -49.89
N GLN A 910 1.08 9.70 -49.20
CA GLN A 910 1.26 11.11 -48.81
C GLN A 910 1.76 11.23 -47.35
N GLU A 911 2.06 10.10 -46.70
CA GLU A 911 2.63 10.06 -45.36
C GLU A 911 4.12 10.41 -45.40
N ILE A 912 4.58 11.19 -44.42
CA ILE A 912 5.99 11.62 -44.32
C ILE A 912 6.90 10.53 -43.73
N ILE A 913 6.35 9.60 -42.95
CA ILE A 913 7.11 8.58 -42.19
C ILE A 913 8.06 7.78 -43.10
N PRO A 914 7.65 7.26 -44.28
CA PRO A 914 8.54 6.49 -45.14
C PRO A 914 9.74 7.28 -45.65
N TYR A 915 9.54 8.55 -46.00
CA TYR A 915 10.59 9.44 -46.48
C TYR A 915 11.56 9.79 -45.34
N LEU A 916 11.05 10.07 -44.15
CA LEU A 916 11.89 10.32 -42.98
C LEU A 916 12.66 9.08 -42.53
N GLY A 917 12.04 7.90 -42.58
CA GLY A 917 12.67 6.61 -42.29
C GLY A 917 13.85 6.33 -43.23
N LEU A 918 13.63 6.38 -44.55
CA LEU A 918 14.70 6.20 -45.54
C LEU A 918 15.80 7.27 -45.42
N GLY A 919 15.44 8.53 -45.21
CA GLY A 919 16.42 9.59 -45.04
C GLY A 919 17.26 9.42 -43.77
N ASN A 920 16.68 8.93 -42.67
CA ASN A 920 17.43 8.59 -41.45
C ASN A 920 18.38 7.42 -41.69
N ILE A 921 17.97 6.39 -42.45
CA ILE A 921 18.84 5.27 -42.83
C ILE A 921 20.06 5.78 -43.60
N ASP A 922 19.85 6.61 -44.62
CA ASP A 922 20.92 7.19 -45.43
C ASP A 922 21.81 8.13 -44.58
N LEU A 923 21.23 8.91 -43.67
CA LEU A 923 21.97 9.77 -42.73
C LEU A 923 22.89 8.95 -41.81
N HIS A 924 22.41 7.82 -41.26
CA HIS A 924 23.21 6.91 -40.44
C HIS A 924 24.32 6.24 -41.25
N ALA A 925 24.07 5.94 -42.53
CA ALA A 925 25.06 5.45 -43.48
C ALA A 925 26.06 6.53 -43.95
N ARG A 926 25.92 7.78 -43.48
CA ARG A 926 26.69 8.96 -43.91
C ARG A 926 26.51 9.31 -45.40
N ASP A 927 25.46 8.84 -46.05
CA ASP A 927 25.05 9.30 -47.38
C ASP A 927 24.19 10.55 -47.24
N PHE A 928 24.86 11.70 -47.11
CA PHE A 928 24.17 12.98 -46.94
C PHE A 928 23.34 13.39 -48.16
N LYS A 929 23.71 12.94 -49.37
CA LYS A 929 22.95 13.25 -50.59
C LYS A 929 21.66 12.42 -50.65
N GLY A 930 21.72 11.14 -50.28
CA GLY A 930 20.56 10.27 -50.11
C GLY A 930 19.60 10.80 -49.05
N ALA A 931 20.12 11.14 -47.87
CA ALA A 931 19.34 11.72 -46.78
C ALA A 931 18.64 13.02 -47.20
N GLU A 932 19.36 13.92 -47.86
CA GLU A 932 18.82 15.20 -48.36
C GLU A 932 17.72 15.01 -49.41
N LYS A 933 17.87 14.03 -50.32
CA LYS A 933 16.84 13.67 -51.30
C LYS A 933 15.53 13.30 -50.60
N TRP A 934 15.58 12.41 -49.61
CA TRP A 934 14.39 11.93 -48.92
C TRP A 934 13.78 12.98 -47.98
N PHE A 935 14.60 13.69 -47.21
CA PHE A 935 14.11 14.78 -46.35
C PHE A 935 13.53 15.95 -47.17
N SER A 936 14.04 16.21 -48.38
CA SER A 936 13.42 17.16 -49.32
C SER A 936 12.05 16.69 -49.77
N ALA A 937 11.88 15.40 -50.07
CA ALA A 937 10.57 14.84 -50.42
C ALA A 937 9.57 14.96 -49.25
N ALA A 938 9.99 14.60 -48.03
CA ALA A 938 9.16 14.76 -46.82
C ALA A 938 8.77 16.24 -46.59
N ARG A 939 9.70 17.17 -46.79
CA ARG A 939 9.47 18.62 -46.63
C ARG A 939 8.54 19.20 -47.69
N ARG A 940 8.51 18.67 -48.92
CA ARG A 940 7.51 19.08 -49.92
C ARG A 940 6.09 18.69 -49.50
N LEU A 941 5.93 17.55 -48.84
CA LEU A 941 4.64 17.08 -48.35
C LEU A 941 4.18 17.89 -47.13
N ARG A 942 5.05 18.07 -46.14
CA ARG A 942 4.76 18.79 -44.90
C ARG A 942 5.96 19.64 -44.44
N PRO A 943 6.12 20.87 -44.92
CA PRO A 943 7.33 21.66 -44.70
C PRO A 943 7.55 22.09 -43.25
N GLU A 944 6.47 22.32 -42.51
CA GLU A 944 6.46 22.83 -41.14
C GLU A 944 6.26 21.72 -40.08
N HIS A 945 6.28 20.45 -40.49
CA HIS A 945 6.02 19.35 -39.56
C HIS A 945 7.22 19.14 -38.61
N PRO A 946 7.00 19.01 -37.28
CA PRO A 946 8.07 18.87 -36.30
C PRO A 946 9.11 17.78 -36.65
N ALA A 947 8.67 16.55 -36.92
CA ALA A 947 9.58 15.46 -37.32
C ALA A 947 10.42 15.75 -38.58
N VAL A 948 9.91 16.54 -39.53
CA VAL A 948 10.64 16.95 -40.74
C VAL A 948 11.71 17.97 -40.39
N LEU A 949 11.36 18.98 -39.58
CA LEU A 949 12.30 19.98 -39.08
C LEU A 949 13.42 19.33 -38.25
N LEU A 950 13.08 18.39 -37.37
CA LEU A 950 14.06 17.59 -36.62
C LEU A 950 15.03 16.84 -37.54
N ALA A 951 14.52 16.17 -38.57
CA ALA A 951 15.35 15.43 -39.53
C ALA A 951 16.32 16.36 -40.29
N TRP A 952 15.85 17.53 -40.72
CA TRP A 952 16.69 18.56 -41.33
C TRP A 952 17.74 19.11 -40.38
N GLY A 953 17.37 19.39 -39.13
CA GLY A 953 18.29 19.83 -38.09
C GLY A 953 19.43 18.83 -37.86
N ARG A 954 19.11 17.54 -37.77
CA ARG A 954 20.10 16.45 -37.66
C ARG A 954 21.01 16.34 -38.88
N LEU A 955 20.47 16.49 -40.09
CA LEU A 955 21.28 16.53 -41.32
C LEU A 955 22.27 17.71 -41.31
N MET A 956 21.83 18.90 -40.90
CA MET A 956 22.69 20.07 -40.80
C MET A 956 23.80 19.89 -39.75
N LEU A 957 23.50 19.28 -38.61
CA LEU A 957 24.53 18.92 -37.61
C LEU A 957 25.58 17.98 -38.17
N ALA A 958 25.15 16.98 -38.94
CA ALA A 958 26.05 16.01 -39.58
C ALA A 958 26.93 16.66 -40.66
N LYS A 959 26.40 17.67 -41.38
CA LYS A 959 27.15 18.52 -42.32
C LYS A 959 28.06 19.55 -41.64
N GLY A 960 27.97 19.71 -40.31
CA GLY A 960 28.77 20.67 -39.54
C GLY A 960 28.18 22.09 -39.45
N GLU A 961 26.96 22.29 -39.96
CA GLU A 961 26.29 23.60 -40.01
C GLU A 961 25.46 23.85 -38.74
N ALA A 962 26.13 24.12 -37.62
CA ALA A 962 25.49 24.17 -36.29
C ALA A 962 24.45 25.30 -36.12
N GLU A 963 24.62 26.48 -36.72
CA GLU A 963 23.60 27.53 -36.62
C GLU A 963 22.31 27.16 -37.37
N LYS A 964 22.43 26.66 -38.61
CA LYS A 964 21.26 26.21 -39.37
C LYS A 964 20.57 25.04 -38.70
N ALA A 965 21.34 24.13 -38.11
CA ALA A 965 20.77 23.04 -37.31
C ALA A 965 19.92 23.58 -36.16
N ARG A 966 20.43 24.56 -35.40
CA ARG A 966 19.71 25.19 -34.29
C ARG A 966 18.38 25.78 -34.75
N GLU A 967 18.35 26.51 -35.86
CA GLU A 967 17.11 27.09 -36.40
C GLU A 967 16.05 26.02 -36.68
N PHE A 968 16.42 24.94 -37.37
CA PHE A 968 15.49 23.84 -37.65
C PHE A 968 15.03 23.12 -36.38
N LEU A 969 15.92 22.88 -35.43
CA LEU A 969 15.61 22.17 -34.20
C LEU A 969 14.76 23.01 -33.24
N GLU A 970 15.05 24.32 -33.10
CA GLU A 970 14.21 25.25 -32.35
C GLU A 970 12.83 25.38 -32.99
N GLY A 971 12.76 25.43 -34.33
CA GLY A 971 11.50 25.37 -35.07
C GLY A 971 10.72 24.08 -34.79
N SER A 972 11.39 22.93 -34.81
CA SER A 972 10.78 21.64 -34.45
C SER A 972 10.19 21.65 -33.04
N LYS A 973 10.95 22.19 -32.07
CA LYS A 973 10.53 22.34 -30.68
C LYS A 973 9.30 23.25 -30.56
N GLN A 974 9.29 24.40 -31.25
CA GLN A 974 8.16 25.33 -31.26
C GLN A 974 6.88 24.72 -31.84
N LYS A 975 7.02 23.79 -32.80
CA LYS A 975 5.89 23.02 -33.37
C LYS A 975 5.48 21.82 -32.50
N GLY A 976 6.03 21.69 -31.30
CA GLY A 976 5.61 20.71 -30.30
C GLY A 976 6.38 19.40 -30.31
N GLU A 977 7.50 19.26 -31.02
CA GLU A 977 8.37 18.09 -30.85
C GLU A 977 8.98 18.08 -29.44
N GLU A 978 8.87 16.95 -28.74
CA GLU A 978 9.44 16.76 -27.42
C GLU A 978 9.99 15.34 -27.29
N SER A 979 11.22 15.15 -27.76
CA SER A 979 11.90 13.85 -27.70
C SER A 979 13.36 13.97 -27.28
N GLY A 980 13.90 12.90 -26.73
CA GLY A 980 15.32 12.81 -26.40
C GLY A 980 16.22 13.08 -27.61
N THR A 981 15.79 12.64 -28.80
CA THR A 981 16.51 12.89 -30.07
C THR A 981 16.57 14.38 -30.40
N LEU A 982 15.47 15.12 -30.24
CA LEU A 982 15.44 16.57 -30.44
C LEU A 982 16.37 17.28 -29.46
N TYR A 983 16.22 17.00 -28.16
CA TYR A 983 17.00 17.66 -27.12
C TYR A 983 18.48 17.30 -27.18
N GLY A 984 18.82 16.07 -27.57
CA GLY A 984 20.19 15.65 -27.82
C GLY A 984 20.80 16.42 -29.00
N ALA A 985 20.07 16.53 -30.11
CA ALA A 985 20.51 17.30 -31.27
C ALA A 985 20.63 18.81 -30.95
N LEU A 986 19.68 19.39 -30.20
CA LEU A 986 19.81 20.77 -29.71
C LEU A 986 21.04 20.93 -28.84
N GLY A 987 21.29 19.98 -27.93
CA GLY A 987 22.51 19.91 -27.12
C GLY A 987 23.77 19.94 -27.98
N ASP A 988 23.86 19.06 -28.98
CA ASP A 988 25.00 19.00 -29.91
C ASP A 988 25.18 20.32 -30.68
N SER A 989 24.07 20.94 -31.09
CA SER A 989 24.07 22.23 -31.78
C SER A 989 24.63 23.33 -30.89
N TYR A 990 24.09 23.51 -29.69
CA TYR A 990 24.55 24.52 -28.74
C TYR A 990 25.97 24.27 -28.28
N PHE A 991 26.37 23.02 -28.12
CA PHE A 991 27.73 22.63 -27.76
C PHE A 991 28.73 23.07 -28.83
N LYS A 992 28.44 22.83 -30.11
CA LYS A 992 29.27 23.32 -31.24
C LYS A 992 29.33 24.84 -31.34
N LEU A 993 28.28 25.54 -30.89
CA LEU A 993 28.21 27.01 -30.84
C LEU A 993 28.80 27.60 -29.56
N ALA A 994 29.42 26.79 -28.70
CA ALA A 994 29.96 27.19 -27.40
C ALA A 994 28.93 27.84 -26.44
N ARG A 995 27.63 27.54 -26.63
CA ARG A 995 26.54 27.95 -25.75
C ARG A 995 26.35 26.92 -24.63
N TRP A 996 27.28 26.89 -23.69
CA TRP A 996 27.40 25.80 -22.70
C TRP A 996 26.19 25.64 -21.78
N GLU A 997 25.54 26.73 -21.39
CA GLU A 997 24.33 26.66 -20.53
C GLU A 997 23.15 26.04 -21.27
N ASP A 998 22.88 26.46 -22.50
CA ASP A 998 21.81 25.91 -23.34
C ASP A 998 22.09 24.46 -23.73
N ALA A 999 23.36 24.12 -23.97
CA ALA A 999 23.80 22.74 -24.21
C ALA A 999 23.54 21.88 -22.96
N ALA A 1000 23.90 22.36 -21.77
CA ALA A 1000 23.65 21.64 -20.52
C ALA A 1000 22.14 21.44 -20.27
N ASP A 1001 21.29 22.45 -20.44
CA ASP A 1001 19.84 22.29 -20.29
C ASP A 1001 19.27 21.27 -21.30
N SER A 1002 19.70 21.38 -22.57
CA SER A 1002 19.26 20.47 -23.64
C SER A 1002 19.71 19.03 -23.39
N TYR A 1003 20.98 18.79 -23.04
CA TYR A 1003 21.44 17.45 -22.70
C TYR A 1003 20.78 16.90 -21.42
N ALA A 1004 20.54 17.74 -20.40
CA ALA A 1004 19.83 17.31 -19.20
C ALA A 1004 18.42 16.82 -19.52
N ARG A 1005 17.70 17.51 -20.42
CA ARG A 1005 16.41 17.04 -20.95
C ARG A 1005 16.57 15.77 -21.79
N ALA A 1006 17.57 15.70 -22.67
CA ALA A 1006 17.82 14.54 -23.53
C ALA A 1006 18.07 13.27 -22.71
N VAL A 1007 18.89 13.37 -21.65
CA VAL A 1007 19.19 12.28 -20.72
C VAL A 1007 17.93 11.82 -19.97
N ARG A 1008 17.00 12.72 -19.61
CA ARG A 1008 15.71 12.30 -19.02
C ARG A 1008 14.91 11.38 -19.95
N TYR A 1009 14.93 11.65 -21.26
CA TYR A 1009 14.26 10.82 -22.26
C TYR A 1009 15.02 9.52 -22.57
N ARG A 1010 16.37 9.54 -22.67
CA ARG A 1010 17.20 8.35 -22.90
C ARG A 1010 18.33 8.22 -21.87
N LYS A 1011 17.98 7.70 -20.69
CA LYS A 1011 18.86 7.69 -19.51
C LYS A 1011 20.15 6.89 -19.63
N LYS A 1012 20.13 5.81 -20.41
CA LYS A 1012 21.29 4.95 -20.68
C LYS A 1012 22.22 5.51 -21.77
N ASN A 1013 21.93 6.69 -22.32
CA ASN A 1013 22.79 7.30 -23.32
C ASN A 1013 24.01 7.97 -22.65
N ASN A 1014 25.12 7.22 -22.57
CA ASN A 1014 26.37 7.70 -21.98
C ASN A 1014 26.98 8.88 -22.73
N GLU A 1015 26.77 9.01 -24.04
CA GLU A 1015 27.31 10.12 -24.82
C GLU A 1015 26.69 11.45 -24.39
N TRP A 1016 25.35 11.51 -24.31
CA TRP A 1016 24.65 12.72 -23.85
C TRP A 1016 24.94 13.04 -22.39
N ARG A 1017 25.10 12.01 -21.54
CA ARG A 1017 25.45 12.21 -20.11
C ARG A 1017 26.87 12.72 -19.95
N ARG A 1018 27.81 12.24 -20.78
CA ARG A 1018 29.19 12.75 -20.84
C ARG A 1018 29.21 14.19 -21.36
N ALA A 1019 28.50 14.48 -22.44
CA ALA A 1019 28.38 15.82 -23.01
C ALA A 1019 27.73 16.82 -22.03
N LEU A 1020 26.75 16.38 -21.24
CA LEU A 1020 26.19 17.14 -20.12
C LEU A 1020 27.27 17.45 -19.08
N GLY A 1021 28.06 16.46 -18.65
CA GLY A 1021 29.17 16.65 -17.71
C GLY A 1021 30.19 17.67 -18.22
N VAL A 1022 30.58 17.59 -19.49
CA VAL A 1022 31.51 18.56 -20.12
C VAL A 1022 30.89 19.96 -20.15
N SER A 1023 29.62 20.08 -20.54
CA SER A 1023 28.91 21.36 -20.58
C SER A 1023 28.82 22.00 -19.19
N LEU A 1024 28.48 21.21 -18.16
CA LEU A 1024 28.47 21.65 -16.76
C LEU A 1024 29.85 22.12 -16.29
N ALA A 1025 30.91 21.38 -16.64
CA ALA A 1025 32.29 21.77 -16.32
C ALA A 1025 32.66 23.13 -16.93
N LYS A 1026 32.27 23.37 -18.19
CA LYS A 1026 32.49 24.65 -18.89
C LYS A 1026 31.72 25.82 -18.29
N THR A 1027 30.59 25.57 -17.63
CA THR A 1027 29.82 26.58 -16.88
C THR A 1027 30.31 26.79 -15.43
N GLY A 1028 31.37 26.09 -15.00
CA GLY A 1028 31.90 26.19 -13.63
C GLY A 1028 31.18 25.32 -12.59
N LYS A 1029 30.20 24.50 -13.00
CA LYS A 1029 29.46 23.56 -12.14
C LYS A 1029 30.23 22.25 -11.93
N VAL A 1030 31.43 22.37 -11.36
CA VAL A 1030 32.42 21.27 -11.25
C VAL A 1030 31.86 20.03 -10.52
N ARG A 1031 31.10 20.21 -9.43
CA ARG A 1031 30.54 19.08 -8.67
C ARG A 1031 29.49 18.29 -9.46
N GLU A 1032 28.60 18.98 -10.16
CA GLU A 1032 27.58 18.34 -10.98
C GLU A 1032 28.23 17.62 -12.18
N ALA A 1033 29.26 18.23 -12.78
CA ALA A 1033 30.04 17.60 -13.85
C ALA A 1033 30.73 16.31 -13.38
N GLU A 1034 31.37 16.35 -12.21
CA GLU A 1034 32.02 15.19 -11.60
C GLU A 1034 31.03 14.04 -11.39
N GLU A 1035 29.85 14.34 -10.84
CA GLU A 1035 28.78 13.36 -10.64
C GLU A 1035 28.38 12.70 -11.96
N LYS A 1036 28.20 13.48 -13.05
CA LYS A 1036 27.86 12.94 -14.37
C LYS A 1036 28.95 12.06 -14.96
N PHE A 1037 30.22 12.40 -14.80
CA PHE A 1037 31.32 11.53 -15.24
C PHE A 1037 31.37 10.23 -14.42
N ARG A 1038 31.16 10.28 -13.10
CA ARG A 1038 31.09 9.07 -12.27
C ARG A 1038 29.90 8.18 -12.65
N GLU A 1039 28.76 8.75 -13.00
CA GLU A 1039 27.60 8.00 -13.51
C GLU A 1039 27.93 7.28 -14.82
N VAL A 1040 28.57 7.97 -15.78
CA VAL A 1040 29.02 7.37 -17.04
C VAL A 1040 29.98 6.21 -16.77
N LEU A 1041 30.98 6.41 -15.91
CA LEU A 1041 31.94 5.36 -15.55
C LEU A 1041 31.32 4.19 -14.78
N ALA A 1042 30.26 4.44 -14.01
CA ALA A 1042 29.52 3.39 -13.32
C ALA A 1042 28.68 2.54 -14.30
N LEU A 1043 28.17 3.15 -15.38
CA LEU A 1043 27.45 2.44 -16.44
C LEU A 1043 28.40 1.78 -17.46
N SER A 1044 29.55 2.39 -17.71
CA SER A 1044 30.58 1.93 -18.66
C SER A 1044 31.97 2.29 -18.14
N SER A 1045 32.58 1.39 -17.38
CA SER A 1045 33.89 1.60 -16.75
C SER A 1045 35.04 1.80 -17.74
N ALA A 1046 34.85 1.37 -18.99
CA ALA A 1046 35.81 1.49 -20.09
C ALA A 1046 35.74 2.82 -20.86
N ASP A 1047 34.84 3.76 -20.50
CA ASP A 1047 34.72 5.06 -21.18
C ASP A 1047 35.96 5.94 -20.90
N SER A 1048 36.91 5.94 -21.84
CA SER A 1048 38.20 6.64 -21.72
C SER A 1048 38.06 8.16 -21.72
N GLU A 1049 37.05 8.70 -22.43
CA GLU A 1049 36.76 10.13 -22.47
C GLU A 1049 36.25 10.62 -21.12
N ALA A 1050 35.34 9.87 -20.48
CA ALA A 1050 34.85 10.22 -19.14
C ALA A 1050 35.98 10.20 -18.10
N TRP A 1051 36.90 9.24 -18.16
CA TRP A 1051 38.10 9.23 -17.31
C TRP A 1051 38.99 10.45 -17.54
N HIS A 1052 39.18 10.85 -18.81
CA HIS A 1052 40.00 11.99 -19.17
C HIS A 1052 39.40 13.30 -18.65
N GLU A 1053 38.11 13.52 -18.85
CA GLU A 1053 37.41 14.71 -18.37
C GLU A 1053 37.33 14.77 -16.84
N LEU A 1054 37.11 13.63 -16.17
CA LEU A 1054 37.14 13.56 -14.71
C LEU A 1054 38.52 13.97 -14.14
N ARG A 1055 39.63 13.53 -14.76
CA ARG A 1055 40.98 13.93 -14.36
C ARG A 1055 41.23 15.43 -14.51
N LYS A 1056 40.66 16.07 -15.53
CA LYS A 1056 40.78 17.52 -15.76
C LYS A 1056 40.13 18.35 -14.65
N LEU A 1057 39.08 17.84 -14.00
CA LEU A 1057 38.40 18.53 -12.90
C LEU A 1057 39.24 18.61 -11.61
N GLY A 1058 40.38 17.91 -11.54
CA GLY A 1058 41.37 18.00 -10.46
C GLY A 1058 41.28 16.86 -9.43
N LYS A 1059 42.42 16.53 -8.82
CA LYS A 1059 42.55 15.46 -7.80
C LYS A 1059 41.91 15.85 -6.47
N ARG A 1060 40.63 15.57 -6.30
CA ARG A 1060 40.11 15.05 -5.04
C ARG A 1060 39.39 13.75 -5.37
N TYR A 1061 40.11 12.64 -5.14
CA TYR A 1061 39.79 11.22 -5.38
C TYR A 1061 40.08 10.70 -6.78
#